data_AF-A0A0H5QXT7-F1
#
_entry.id   AF-A0A0H5QXT7-F1
#
_cell.length_a   1.000
_cell.length_b   1.000
_cell.length_c   1.000
_cell.angle_alpha   90.00
_cell.angle_beta   90.00
_cell.angle_gamma   90.00
#
_symmetry.space_group_name_H-M   'P 1'
#
loop_
_entity.id
_entity.type
_entity.pdbx_description
1 polymer ?
#
loop_
_entity_poly.entity_id
_entity_poly.type
_entity_poly.pdbx_seq_one_letter_code
_entity_poly.pdbx_strand_id
1 'polypeptide(L)'
;THSRKYFGVFPTFSQNLLPSPSTNIPIDDVQFNQALDQFITTQDGAQPILDERCRHPMLQSTNWDKLVEDEFSSVSAEELIDLAKGADPKDQFEIAVLDAANEFIDQVHVYIAKLPFITLRMILGGNVNVNVEPRGFHGYQELSTRRRCAARLARLILMLCRMTADDASTYLSLIIDDQQLDSAIDTIRSNALDHEPNHMLPMIQQLLKSVFCQTCDFQSAPHHFMLYRFVIFSNMLINDESGYTFRSPLKISSGLSEIQFWGRSMVVFELFRSEWAGIQAPSQDEFISLCQFVTDGFNSPFNSVRELLRLLSVIVGAQPEMPQFYWADDDCRTLSSAVDCFSISIDHLSLMVSQLFLDADHHMKTKLLYGFDLHNFDRVISGKVFDNLYCNEAGYSFLSDPKNNFRLVSDPFVRYLLSHCRRYFIEGCFGGSIVWNSESVQNYLKAAQEFHEDLLTIIHVSSGQPLRAEEAKSLMLSRTGNSINRSVYWINGQVCLLQRYHKGSSKSGKAKYIARFVAPQHTRLCLLYLILIRPMQRIFAKASITDDAASLYTHVLHVADGKQLSGAKYSAIIRSKFLKYLEMPIGVADFRQIATAFMSQHLQICDLLDDAGEESSSIFDLQAGHSSSTAAMRYGRTTNESQFMNRNMLRAFQMASRQWQQLLGLTLKPAKESEFMEAKSPTRQDVADTVDEEEVIVYTDRSRPVELISTRPPAKNFRTICLVPNHRAHLSNSPPDLKCFIQAQQGLNRVFPTENRKWRSRNQHSLVAHVLEGIRDVLAVLPTGIGKSLSFIIPAVIQDKVIILIVPLVAVKHDIARRLSELNISHDLWSPRTNAVGAAKIILVSIESVDSDHYVTFVRSLQTLNNILCVVVDEAHLILHNFRNVMKLASRIRPASIPLIALTGTMPPTQVASLESRLCAKFTVLRDPTLRPEIRYISSTETDD
;
A
#
# COMPACT_ATOMS: atom_id res chain seq x y z
N THR A 1 14.89 -59.22 -3.78
CA THR A 1 14.10 -59.87 -2.71
C THR A 1 12.98 -58.93 -2.26
N HIS A 2 12.04 -59.41 -1.43
CA HIS A 2 10.81 -58.74 -0.95
C HIS A 2 10.97 -57.26 -0.49
N SER A 3 9.96 -56.36 -0.58
CA SER A 3 8.56 -56.49 -1.08
C SER A 3 7.80 -55.15 -1.22
N ARG A 4 6.87 -55.10 -2.20
CA ARG A 4 5.51 -54.46 -2.24
C ARG A 4 5.35 -52.97 -1.83
N LYS A 5 4.92 -52.10 -2.78
CA LYS A 5 3.54 -51.55 -3.02
C LYS A 5 3.13 -50.41 -2.07
N TYR A 6 2.43 -49.34 -2.47
CA TYR A 6 1.48 -49.16 -3.60
C TYR A 6 1.78 -47.98 -4.56
N PHE A 7 1.00 -47.91 -5.64
CA PHE A 7 0.93 -46.90 -6.71
C PHE A 7 -0.43 -46.15 -6.65
N GLY A 8 -0.76 -45.11 -7.43
CA GLY A 8 -0.09 -44.53 -8.63
C GLY A 8 -0.60 -43.10 -8.93
N VAL A 9 0.07 -42.31 -9.78
CA VAL A 9 0.03 -42.30 -11.27
C VAL A 9 -1.21 -41.63 -11.86
N PHE A 10 -1.02 -40.40 -12.36
CA PHE A 10 -1.93 -39.71 -13.28
C PHE A 10 -1.71 -40.19 -14.72
N PRO A 11 -2.76 -40.31 -15.57
CA PRO A 11 -2.60 -40.53 -17.00
C PRO A 11 -2.09 -39.27 -17.73
N THR A 12 -1.12 -39.45 -18.62
CA THR A 12 -0.68 -38.43 -19.57
C THR A 12 -1.68 -38.27 -20.72
N PHE A 13 -2.12 -37.05 -21.02
CA PHE A 13 -2.84 -36.77 -22.27
C PHE A 13 -1.93 -36.94 -23.49
N SER A 14 -2.40 -37.68 -24.49
CA SER A 14 -1.78 -37.78 -25.82
C SER A 14 -2.44 -36.83 -26.82
N GLN A 15 -1.70 -36.44 -27.85
CA GLN A 15 -2.22 -35.62 -28.96
C GLN A 15 -3.06 -36.49 -29.91
N ASN A 16 -4.23 -36.00 -30.35
CA ASN A 16 -4.58 -35.74 -31.77
C ASN A 16 -6.09 -35.54 -32.00
N LEU A 17 -6.43 -35.10 -33.23
CA LEU A 17 -7.77 -35.04 -33.85
C LEU A 17 -8.74 -33.94 -33.38
N LEU A 18 -8.57 -32.76 -33.99
CA LEU A 18 -9.71 -31.93 -34.42
C LEU A 18 -10.42 -32.63 -35.61
N PRO A 19 -11.76 -32.63 -35.67
CA PRO A 19 -12.52 -32.76 -36.90
C PRO A 19 -12.88 -31.38 -37.47
N SER A 20 -12.66 -31.18 -38.79
CA SER A 20 -13.19 -30.03 -39.55
C SER A 20 -14.59 -30.34 -40.12
N PRO A 21 -15.39 -29.34 -40.55
CA PRO A 21 -16.83 -29.52 -40.68
C PRO A 21 -17.31 -29.99 -42.06
N SER A 22 -18.13 -31.05 -42.10
CA SER A 22 -19.19 -31.24 -43.11
C SER A 22 -20.04 -32.50 -42.85
N THR A 23 -21.35 -32.34 -42.62
CA THR A 23 -22.46 -33.06 -43.31
C THR A 23 -23.78 -32.68 -42.62
N ASN A 24 -24.71 -32.04 -43.35
CA ASN A 24 -26.09 -31.98 -42.91
C ASN A 24 -26.76 -33.34 -43.12
N ILE A 25 -27.32 -33.91 -42.07
CA ILE A 25 -28.32 -34.98 -42.14
C ILE A 25 -29.55 -34.44 -41.41
N PRO A 26 -30.73 -34.33 -42.05
CA PRO A 26 -31.95 -33.98 -41.33
C PRO A 26 -32.30 -35.15 -40.41
N ILE A 27 -32.31 -34.91 -39.11
CA ILE A 27 -32.93 -35.81 -38.14
C ILE A 27 -34.44 -35.66 -38.32
N ASP A 28 -35.15 -36.76 -38.41
CA ASP A 28 -36.62 -36.76 -38.49
C ASP A 28 -37.19 -36.30 -37.14
N ASP A 29 -37.89 -35.15 -37.15
CA ASP A 29 -38.49 -34.55 -35.94
C ASP A 29 -39.39 -35.54 -35.20
N VAL A 30 -39.99 -36.52 -35.89
CA VAL A 30 -40.81 -37.57 -35.26
C VAL A 30 -39.95 -38.46 -34.34
N GLN A 31 -38.73 -38.82 -34.75
CA GLN A 31 -37.83 -39.61 -33.91
C GLN A 31 -37.25 -38.79 -32.75
N PHE A 32 -36.95 -37.50 -32.97
CA PHE A 32 -36.50 -36.62 -31.90
C PHE A 32 -37.57 -36.46 -30.80
N ASN A 33 -38.82 -36.18 -31.18
CA ASN A 33 -39.91 -36.03 -30.21
C ASN A 33 -40.27 -37.37 -29.52
N GLN A 34 -40.23 -38.50 -30.22
CA GLN A 34 -40.42 -39.82 -29.57
C GLN A 34 -39.32 -40.15 -28.56
N ALA A 35 -38.06 -39.79 -28.83
CA ALA A 35 -36.98 -39.93 -27.86
C ALA A 35 -37.16 -38.96 -26.67
N LEU A 36 -37.67 -37.75 -26.91
CA LEU A 36 -37.96 -36.76 -25.88
C LEU A 36 -39.10 -37.22 -24.95
N ASP A 37 -40.20 -37.73 -25.49
CA ASP A 37 -41.32 -38.29 -24.71
C ASP A 37 -40.89 -39.50 -23.87
N GLN A 38 -40.04 -40.39 -24.41
CA GLN A 38 -39.47 -41.51 -23.65
C GLN A 38 -38.51 -41.04 -22.55
N PHE A 39 -37.77 -39.94 -22.76
CA PHE A 39 -36.90 -39.36 -21.75
C PHE A 39 -37.71 -38.68 -20.62
N ILE A 40 -38.80 -37.98 -20.96
CA ILE A 40 -39.70 -37.33 -20.00
C ILE A 40 -40.43 -38.38 -19.15
N THR A 41 -40.93 -39.45 -19.76
CA THR A 41 -41.70 -40.50 -19.06
C THR A 41 -40.85 -41.49 -18.24
N THR A 42 -39.53 -41.33 -18.18
CA THR A 42 -38.63 -42.20 -17.39
C THR A 42 -37.92 -41.50 -16.21
N GLN A 43 -38.28 -40.26 -15.90
CA GLN A 43 -37.66 -39.48 -14.79
C GLN A 43 -38.39 -39.59 -13.44
N ASP A 44 -39.62 -40.10 -13.37
CA ASP A 44 -40.36 -40.30 -12.11
C ASP A 44 -39.79 -41.47 -11.28
N GLY A 45 -38.65 -41.26 -10.63
CA GLY A 45 -38.07 -42.26 -9.71
C GLY A 45 -36.61 -42.09 -9.27
N ALA A 46 -35.87 -41.11 -9.77
CA ALA A 46 -34.45 -40.90 -9.41
C ALA A 46 -34.22 -39.53 -8.77
N GLN A 47 -33.50 -39.47 -7.65
CA GLN A 47 -33.02 -38.20 -7.09
C GLN A 47 -32.01 -37.54 -8.05
N PRO A 48 -32.03 -36.21 -8.21
CA PRO A 48 -31.16 -35.51 -9.16
C PRO A 48 -29.70 -35.57 -8.71
N ILE A 49 -28.85 -36.23 -9.52
CA ILE A 49 -27.40 -36.20 -9.33
C ILE A 49 -26.89 -34.81 -9.72
N LEU A 50 -26.68 -33.95 -8.74
CA LEU A 50 -26.04 -32.65 -8.91
C LEU A 50 -24.62 -32.83 -9.49
N ASP A 51 -24.38 -32.27 -10.69
CA ASP A 51 -23.04 -32.25 -11.28
C ASP A 51 -22.09 -31.47 -10.36
N GLU A 52 -20.98 -32.10 -9.94
CA GLU A 52 -20.03 -31.46 -9.03
C GLU A 52 -19.44 -30.15 -9.60
N ARG A 53 -19.45 -29.97 -10.93
CA ARG A 53 -19.04 -28.73 -11.60
C ARG A 53 -19.96 -27.54 -11.30
N CYS A 54 -21.19 -27.79 -10.86
CA CYS A 54 -22.17 -26.77 -10.45
C CYS A 54 -22.05 -26.40 -8.96
N ARG A 55 -21.34 -27.18 -8.13
CA ARG A 55 -21.08 -26.82 -6.72
C ARG A 55 -20.18 -25.59 -6.65
N HIS A 56 -20.50 -24.65 -5.77
CA HIS A 56 -19.72 -23.41 -5.61
C HIS A 56 -18.24 -23.74 -5.26
N PRO A 57 -17.22 -23.04 -5.82
CA PRO A 57 -15.80 -23.42 -5.65
C PRO A 57 -15.33 -23.54 -4.20
N MET A 58 -15.93 -22.79 -3.27
CA MET A 58 -15.69 -22.95 -1.84
C MET A 58 -16.11 -24.33 -1.34
N LEU A 59 -17.31 -24.79 -1.70
CA LEU A 59 -17.87 -26.07 -1.27
C LEU A 59 -17.15 -27.24 -1.96
N GLN A 60 -16.76 -27.10 -3.23
CA GLN A 60 -15.84 -28.05 -3.87
C GLN A 60 -14.53 -28.22 -3.09
N SER A 61 -14.01 -27.12 -2.51
CA SER A 61 -12.72 -27.09 -1.80
C SER A 61 -12.79 -27.46 -0.32
N THR A 62 -13.92 -27.23 0.36
CA THR A 62 -14.08 -27.45 1.81
C THR A 62 -15.07 -28.57 2.16
N ASN A 63 -15.93 -28.98 1.22
CA ASN A 63 -17.00 -29.97 1.35
C ASN A 63 -17.90 -29.77 2.59
N TRP A 64 -18.18 -28.51 2.96
CA TRP A 64 -19.04 -28.17 4.11
C TRP A 64 -20.50 -28.59 3.93
N ASP A 65 -20.99 -28.58 2.71
CA ASP A 65 -22.28 -29.12 2.28
C ASP A 65 -22.37 -30.63 2.58
N LYS A 66 -21.47 -31.42 1.96
CA LYS A 66 -21.41 -32.87 2.19
C LYS A 66 -21.18 -33.22 3.65
N LEU A 67 -20.36 -32.44 4.37
CA LEU A 67 -20.10 -32.64 5.79
C LEU A 67 -21.36 -32.47 6.65
N VAL A 68 -22.19 -31.46 6.38
CA VAL A 68 -23.45 -31.25 7.10
C VAL A 68 -24.44 -32.38 6.77
N GLU A 69 -24.47 -32.83 5.52
CA GLU A 69 -25.29 -33.98 5.09
C GLU A 69 -24.83 -35.31 5.71
N ASP A 70 -23.52 -35.58 5.75
CA ASP A 70 -22.94 -36.83 6.25
C ASP A 70 -22.93 -36.91 7.79
N GLU A 71 -22.37 -35.92 8.49
CA GLU A 71 -22.20 -35.96 9.96
C GLU A 71 -23.45 -35.50 10.75
N PHE A 72 -24.30 -34.64 10.17
CA PHE A 72 -25.39 -33.97 10.88
C PHE A 72 -26.78 -34.24 10.30
N SER A 73 -26.94 -35.30 9.48
CA SER A 73 -28.23 -35.75 8.91
C SER A 73 -29.35 -36.01 9.92
N SER A 74 -29.03 -36.18 11.22
CA SER A 74 -29.98 -36.35 12.32
C SER A 74 -30.47 -35.03 12.94
N VAL A 75 -29.99 -33.88 12.45
CA VAL A 75 -30.24 -32.53 13.01
C VAL A 75 -30.73 -31.61 11.89
N SER A 76 -31.69 -30.73 12.17
CA SER A 76 -32.12 -29.74 11.19
C SER A 76 -31.08 -28.64 10.99
N ALA A 77 -31.02 -28.07 9.77
CA ALA A 77 -30.18 -26.91 9.50
C ALA A 77 -30.58 -25.68 10.34
N GLU A 78 -31.83 -25.60 10.80
CA GLU A 78 -32.33 -24.54 11.68
C GLU A 78 -31.72 -24.66 13.08
N GLU A 79 -31.71 -25.86 13.68
CA GLU A 79 -31.05 -26.12 14.98
C GLU A 79 -29.55 -25.82 14.93
N LEU A 80 -28.85 -26.22 13.86
CA LEU A 80 -27.42 -25.91 13.67
C LEU A 80 -27.15 -24.39 13.56
N ILE A 81 -28.03 -23.64 12.89
CA ILE A 81 -27.95 -22.18 12.80
C ILE A 81 -28.25 -21.52 14.16
N ASP A 82 -29.24 -22.02 14.89
CA ASP A 82 -29.66 -21.49 16.19
C ASP A 82 -28.62 -21.76 17.29
N LEU A 83 -27.90 -22.88 17.26
CA LEU A 83 -26.73 -23.11 18.12
C LEU A 83 -25.69 -21.97 17.99
N ALA A 84 -25.36 -21.54 16.78
CA ALA A 84 -24.35 -20.50 16.49
C ALA A 84 -24.90 -19.05 16.46
N LYS A 85 -26.15 -18.85 16.90
CA LYS A 85 -26.87 -17.57 16.90
C LYS A 85 -26.30 -16.57 17.91
N GLY A 86 -26.53 -15.28 17.65
CA GLY A 86 -26.21 -14.21 18.60
C GLY A 86 -27.06 -14.27 19.86
N ALA A 87 -26.71 -13.43 20.85
CA ALA A 87 -27.50 -13.24 22.05
C ALA A 87 -28.89 -12.67 21.72
N ASP A 88 -29.96 -13.23 22.31
CA ASP A 88 -31.28 -12.60 22.30
C ASP A 88 -31.29 -11.38 23.25
N PRO A 89 -31.69 -10.17 22.79
CA PRO A 89 -31.85 -8.98 23.65
C PRO A 89 -32.89 -9.10 24.79
N LYS A 90 -33.56 -10.24 24.95
CA LYS A 90 -34.48 -10.55 26.06
C LYS A 90 -33.89 -11.52 27.09
N ASP A 91 -32.85 -12.27 26.74
CA ASP A 91 -32.26 -13.27 27.64
C ASP A 91 -31.11 -12.65 28.46
N GLN A 92 -31.29 -12.62 29.77
CA GLN A 92 -30.33 -12.03 30.70
C GLN A 92 -29.00 -12.80 30.74
N PHE A 93 -29.02 -14.12 30.58
CA PHE A 93 -27.81 -14.93 30.49
C PHE A 93 -27.03 -14.59 29.21
N GLU A 94 -27.71 -14.47 28.07
CA GLU A 94 -27.04 -14.19 26.80
C GLU A 94 -26.53 -12.74 26.71
N ILE A 95 -27.21 -11.80 27.35
CA ILE A 95 -26.72 -10.42 27.54
C ILE A 95 -25.46 -10.41 28.43
N ALA A 96 -25.46 -11.13 29.56
CA ALA A 96 -24.30 -11.19 30.46
C ALA A 96 -23.06 -11.82 29.76
N VAL A 97 -23.25 -12.85 28.93
CA VAL A 97 -22.18 -13.42 28.10
C VAL A 97 -21.67 -12.43 27.04
N LEU A 98 -22.56 -11.65 26.42
CA LEU A 98 -22.17 -10.59 25.48
C LEU A 98 -21.36 -9.49 26.15
N ASP A 99 -21.71 -9.08 27.38
CA ASP A 99 -21.00 -8.04 28.11
C ASP A 99 -19.68 -8.53 28.72
N ALA A 100 -19.58 -9.79 29.14
CA ALA A 100 -18.31 -10.42 29.45
C ALA A 100 -17.37 -10.48 28.23
N ALA A 101 -17.89 -10.81 27.04
CA ALA A 101 -17.12 -10.77 25.80
C ALA A 101 -16.73 -9.35 25.38
N ASN A 102 -17.56 -8.33 25.68
CA ASN A 102 -17.24 -6.92 25.48
C ASN A 102 -16.06 -6.49 26.36
N GLU A 103 -16.13 -6.76 27.65
CA GLU A 103 -15.12 -6.37 28.63
C GLU A 103 -13.79 -7.10 28.39
N PHE A 104 -13.82 -8.39 28.05
CA PHE A 104 -12.61 -9.14 27.67
C PHE A 104 -11.87 -8.50 26.48
N ILE A 105 -12.58 -8.13 25.41
CA ILE A 105 -11.98 -7.49 24.22
C ILE A 105 -11.49 -6.07 24.54
N ASP A 106 -12.16 -5.34 25.43
CA ASP A 106 -11.75 -4.00 25.85
C ASP A 106 -10.53 -4.02 26.79
N GLN A 107 -10.41 -4.99 27.71
CA GLN A 107 -9.21 -5.21 28.52
C GLN A 107 -8.02 -5.66 27.67
N VAL A 108 -8.21 -6.56 26.70
CA VAL A 108 -7.15 -6.94 25.75
C VAL A 108 -6.65 -5.72 24.97
N HIS A 109 -7.52 -4.77 24.60
CA HIS A 109 -7.11 -3.51 23.96
C HIS A 109 -6.21 -2.66 24.88
N VAL A 110 -6.51 -2.59 26.18
CA VAL A 110 -5.65 -1.93 27.18
C VAL A 110 -4.31 -2.65 27.33
N TYR A 111 -4.32 -3.98 27.40
CA TYR A 111 -3.10 -4.80 27.53
C TYR A 111 -2.18 -4.70 26.30
N ILE A 112 -2.72 -4.65 25.08
CA ILE A 112 -1.94 -4.40 23.85
C ILE A 112 -1.17 -3.07 23.95
N ALA A 113 -1.74 -2.04 24.56
CA ALA A 113 -1.09 -0.74 24.73
C ALA A 113 0.03 -0.75 25.80
N LYS A 114 0.01 -1.70 26.75
CA LYS A 114 1.07 -1.90 27.76
C LYS A 114 2.28 -2.69 27.22
N LEU A 115 2.09 -3.52 26.19
CA LEU A 115 3.08 -4.52 25.79
C LEU A 115 4.30 -3.95 25.04
N PRO A 116 5.52 -4.46 25.30
CA PRO A 116 6.70 -4.12 24.51
C PRO A 116 6.56 -4.50 23.03
N PHE A 117 7.15 -3.68 22.16
CA PHE A 117 7.18 -3.87 20.71
C PHE A 117 7.59 -5.30 20.29
N ILE A 118 8.59 -5.87 20.96
CA ILE A 118 9.11 -7.21 20.65
C ILE A 118 8.12 -8.32 21.00
N THR A 119 7.41 -8.21 22.12
CA THR A 119 6.39 -9.16 22.57
C THR A 119 5.22 -9.19 21.59
N LEU A 120 4.73 -8.01 21.19
CA LEU A 120 3.72 -7.87 20.14
C LEU A 120 4.19 -8.42 18.78
N ARG A 121 5.49 -8.35 18.47
CA ARG A 121 6.08 -8.95 17.26
C ARG A 121 6.07 -10.47 17.28
N MET A 122 6.35 -11.09 18.43
CA MET A 122 6.31 -12.56 18.59
C MET A 122 4.89 -13.12 18.45
N ILE A 123 3.89 -12.50 19.12
CA ILE A 123 2.47 -12.89 19.03
C ILE A 123 1.90 -12.77 17.59
N LEU A 124 2.51 -11.91 16.76
CA LEU A 124 2.16 -11.76 15.35
C LEU A 124 2.95 -12.65 14.38
N GLY A 125 3.81 -13.57 14.87
CA GLY A 125 4.66 -14.41 14.03
C GLY A 125 5.74 -13.65 13.25
N GLY A 126 6.15 -12.48 13.76
CA GLY A 126 7.10 -11.60 13.09
C GLY A 126 8.56 -11.91 13.45
N ASN A 127 9.43 -11.98 12.43
CA ASN A 127 10.88 -12.04 12.64
C ASN A 127 11.38 -10.91 13.56
N VAL A 128 12.14 -11.28 14.59
CA VAL A 128 12.65 -10.41 15.67
C VAL A 128 13.47 -9.21 15.16
N ASN A 129 14.20 -9.38 14.06
CA ASN A 129 15.24 -8.44 13.60
C ASN A 129 14.73 -7.28 12.73
N VAL A 130 13.47 -6.84 12.85
CA VAL A 130 12.87 -5.80 11.99
C VAL A 130 12.13 -4.72 12.79
N ASN A 131 12.70 -3.51 12.82
CA ASN A 131 12.12 -2.30 13.42
C ASN A 131 10.94 -1.73 12.59
N VAL A 132 9.81 -2.45 12.57
CA VAL A 132 8.55 -2.02 11.93
C VAL A 132 7.38 -2.39 12.85
N GLU A 133 6.51 -1.43 13.14
CA GLU A 133 5.39 -1.54 14.09
C GLU A 133 4.53 -2.83 13.92
N PRO A 134 3.94 -3.38 15.00
CA PRO A 134 3.26 -4.67 14.98
C PRO A 134 1.83 -4.50 14.43
N ARG A 135 1.70 -4.40 13.11
CA ARG A 135 0.48 -3.93 12.44
C ARG A 135 -0.79 -4.78 12.62
N GLY A 136 -0.72 -5.96 13.23
CA GLY A 136 -1.86 -6.88 13.36
C GLY A 136 -2.99 -6.41 14.27
N PHE A 137 -2.72 -5.48 15.20
CA PHE A 137 -3.70 -5.07 16.21
C PHE A 137 -4.44 -3.74 15.90
N HIS A 138 -3.98 -2.93 14.95
CA HIS A 138 -4.56 -1.59 14.71
C HIS A 138 -6.03 -1.60 14.28
N GLY A 139 -6.51 -2.65 13.58
CA GLY A 139 -7.91 -2.75 13.16
C GLY A 139 -8.90 -2.77 14.33
N TYR A 140 -8.46 -3.24 15.50
CA TYR A 140 -9.24 -3.36 16.73
C TYR A 140 -9.07 -2.15 17.67
N GLN A 141 -8.59 -1.02 17.14
CA GLN A 141 -8.59 0.25 17.87
C GLN A 141 -9.96 0.94 17.81
N GLU A 142 -10.70 0.78 16.72
CA GLU A 142 -12.05 1.33 16.54
C GLU A 142 -13.08 0.57 17.39
N LEU A 143 -13.91 1.30 18.14
CA LEU A 143 -14.93 0.74 19.05
C LEU A 143 -15.97 -0.11 18.31
N SER A 144 -16.35 0.30 17.10
CA SER A 144 -17.24 -0.44 16.19
C SER A 144 -16.69 -1.82 15.81
N THR A 145 -15.37 -1.94 15.65
CA THR A 145 -14.70 -3.22 15.36
C THR A 145 -14.56 -4.07 16.62
N ARG A 146 -14.27 -3.47 17.78
CA ARG A 146 -14.26 -4.18 19.08
C ARG A 146 -15.62 -4.77 19.43
N ARG A 147 -16.70 -3.99 19.35
CA ARG A 147 -18.08 -4.47 19.62
C ARG A 147 -18.51 -5.56 18.64
N ARG A 148 -18.11 -5.50 17.36
CA ARG A 148 -18.33 -6.57 16.37
C ARG A 148 -17.61 -7.87 16.74
N CYS A 149 -16.35 -7.76 17.16
CA CYS A 149 -15.52 -8.88 17.57
C CYS A 149 -16.05 -9.55 18.84
N ALA A 150 -16.42 -8.76 19.86
CA ALA A 150 -17.07 -9.24 21.08
C ALA A 150 -18.39 -9.96 20.78
N ALA A 151 -19.25 -9.38 19.95
CA ALA A 151 -20.53 -9.99 19.54
C ALA A 151 -20.39 -11.26 18.68
N ARG A 152 -19.19 -11.58 18.18
CA ARG A 152 -18.89 -12.87 17.54
C ARG A 152 -18.19 -13.85 18.48
N LEU A 153 -17.38 -13.37 19.43
CA LEU A 153 -16.83 -14.18 20.53
C LEU A 153 -17.95 -14.72 21.43
N ALA A 154 -18.92 -13.87 21.76
CA ALA A 154 -20.13 -14.25 22.49
C ALA A 154 -20.88 -15.41 21.82
N ARG A 155 -20.94 -15.48 20.49
CA ARG A 155 -21.56 -16.60 19.77
C ARG A 155 -20.83 -17.93 19.97
N LEU A 156 -19.50 -17.91 20.05
CA LEU A 156 -18.72 -19.12 20.33
C LEU A 156 -19.02 -19.62 21.76
N ILE A 157 -19.06 -18.69 22.72
CA ILE A 157 -19.37 -19.01 24.13
C ILE A 157 -20.81 -19.52 24.25
N LEU A 158 -21.80 -18.85 23.65
CA LEU A 158 -23.20 -19.28 23.66
C LEU A 158 -23.40 -20.63 22.95
N MET A 159 -22.73 -20.88 21.82
CA MET A 159 -22.78 -22.18 21.15
C MET A 159 -22.24 -23.30 22.06
N LEU A 160 -21.14 -23.05 22.78
CA LEU A 160 -20.61 -23.98 23.80
C LEU A 160 -21.62 -24.19 24.94
N CYS A 161 -22.17 -23.11 25.51
CA CYS A 161 -23.12 -23.17 26.61
C CYS A 161 -24.46 -23.82 26.23
N ARG A 162 -24.91 -23.73 24.98
CA ARG A 162 -26.10 -24.41 24.44
C ARG A 162 -25.81 -25.90 24.21
N MET A 163 -24.70 -26.24 23.56
CA MET A 163 -24.36 -27.64 23.24
C MET A 163 -24.16 -28.53 24.48
N THR A 164 -23.78 -27.98 25.63
CA THR A 164 -23.67 -28.74 26.90
C THR A 164 -24.90 -28.58 27.81
N ALA A 165 -26.03 -28.04 27.34
CA ALA A 165 -27.24 -27.78 28.14
C ALA A 165 -28.29 -28.88 28.02
N ASP A 166 -28.60 -29.24 26.78
CA ASP A 166 -29.42 -30.41 26.48
C ASP A 166 -28.62 -31.71 26.72
N ASP A 167 -29.29 -32.85 26.84
CA ASP A 167 -28.67 -34.21 26.88
C ASP A 167 -28.12 -34.63 25.49
N ALA A 168 -27.42 -33.70 24.83
CA ALA A 168 -26.90 -33.69 23.48
C ALA A 168 -25.71 -34.65 23.24
N SER A 169 -25.77 -35.81 23.87
CA SER A 169 -24.89 -36.98 23.66
C SER A 169 -24.71 -37.37 22.18
N THR A 170 -25.66 -37.03 21.31
CA THR A 170 -25.59 -37.19 19.84
C THR A 170 -24.63 -36.21 19.16
N TYR A 171 -24.42 -35.01 19.73
CA TYR A 171 -23.66 -33.91 19.12
C TYR A 171 -22.18 -33.90 19.57
N LEU A 172 -21.90 -34.49 20.73
CA LEU A 172 -20.66 -34.34 21.49
C LEU A 172 -19.86 -35.65 21.58
N SER A 173 -19.43 -36.16 20.42
CA SER A 173 -18.18 -36.93 20.34
C SER A 173 -16.98 -36.01 20.58
N LEU A 174 -16.81 -35.57 21.84
CA LEU A 174 -15.75 -34.66 22.26
C LEU A 174 -14.37 -35.27 21.99
N ILE A 175 -13.70 -34.79 20.94
CA ILE A 175 -12.31 -35.10 20.60
C ILE A 175 -11.33 -34.28 21.48
N ILE A 176 -11.84 -33.76 22.60
CA ILE A 176 -11.14 -32.96 23.60
C ILE A 176 -11.63 -33.47 24.97
N ASP A 177 -10.94 -34.45 25.55
CA ASP A 177 -11.18 -34.95 26.92
C ASP A 177 -10.55 -33.96 27.93
N ASP A 178 -11.10 -32.74 27.97
CA ASP A 178 -10.59 -31.61 28.76
C ASP A 178 -11.63 -31.10 29.77
N GLN A 179 -11.54 -31.64 30.98
CA GLN A 179 -12.32 -31.23 32.15
C GLN A 179 -12.20 -29.71 32.46
N GLN A 180 -11.18 -29.01 31.95
CA GLN A 180 -11.04 -27.56 32.11
C GLN A 180 -12.00 -26.77 31.21
N LEU A 181 -12.45 -27.33 30.09
CA LEU A 181 -13.43 -26.69 29.21
C LEU A 181 -14.83 -26.74 29.82
N ASP A 182 -15.29 -27.92 30.23
CA ASP A 182 -16.60 -28.10 30.86
C ASP A 182 -16.71 -27.29 32.16
N SER A 183 -15.68 -27.36 33.01
CA SER A 183 -15.60 -26.55 34.22
C SER A 183 -15.65 -25.04 33.95
N ALA A 184 -15.08 -24.55 32.84
CA ALA A 184 -15.16 -23.14 32.47
C ALA A 184 -16.56 -22.76 31.97
N ILE A 185 -17.23 -23.64 31.22
CA ILE A 185 -18.59 -23.43 30.71
C ILE A 185 -19.60 -23.38 31.86
N ASP A 186 -19.51 -24.30 32.82
CA ASP A 186 -20.38 -24.31 34.01
C ASP A 186 -20.14 -23.12 34.95
N THR A 187 -18.90 -22.66 35.07
CA THR A 187 -18.59 -21.44 35.84
C THR A 187 -19.09 -20.17 35.12
N ILE A 188 -19.12 -20.15 33.78
CA ILE A 188 -19.77 -19.07 33.01
C ILE A 188 -21.29 -19.08 33.25
N ARG A 189 -21.92 -20.27 33.27
CA ARG A 189 -23.36 -20.43 33.55
C ARG A 189 -23.74 -19.94 34.94
N SER A 190 -22.97 -20.28 35.98
CA SER A 190 -23.24 -19.77 37.34
C SER A 190 -23.07 -18.25 37.42
N ASN A 191 -21.93 -17.73 36.94
CA ASN A 191 -21.54 -16.35 37.22
C ASN A 191 -22.25 -15.32 36.32
N ALA A 192 -22.81 -15.75 35.18
CA ALA A 192 -23.64 -14.90 34.32
C ALA A 192 -24.96 -14.46 34.99
N LEU A 193 -25.49 -15.26 35.94
CA LEU A 193 -26.68 -14.90 36.70
C LEU A 193 -26.43 -13.70 37.63
N ASP A 194 -25.23 -13.60 38.21
CA ASP A 194 -24.84 -12.52 39.12
C ASP A 194 -24.50 -11.19 38.42
N HIS A 195 -24.51 -11.14 37.08
CA HIS A 195 -24.33 -9.93 36.27
C HIS A 195 -23.02 -9.15 36.49
N GLU A 196 -21.92 -9.82 36.87
CA GLU A 196 -20.58 -9.20 36.98
C GLU A 196 -19.60 -9.69 35.89
N PRO A 197 -19.48 -8.97 34.75
CA PRO A 197 -18.60 -9.34 33.62
C PRO A 197 -17.16 -9.71 34.00
N ASN A 198 -16.58 -8.98 34.96
CA ASN A 198 -15.20 -9.17 35.42
C ASN A 198 -14.93 -10.58 35.97
N HIS A 199 -15.92 -11.24 36.58
CA HIS A 199 -15.78 -12.59 37.11
C HIS A 199 -15.85 -13.69 36.04
N MET A 200 -16.26 -13.37 34.81
CA MET A 200 -16.24 -14.28 33.66
C MET A 200 -14.97 -14.17 32.80
N LEU A 201 -14.23 -13.06 32.87
CA LEU A 201 -12.98 -12.87 32.11
C LEU A 201 -11.95 -14.02 32.28
N PRO A 202 -11.70 -14.54 33.51
CA PRO A 202 -10.84 -15.71 33.71
C PRO A 202 -11.33 -16.96 32.96
N MET A 203 -12.64 -17.19 32.90
CA MET A 203 -13.24 -18.36 32.28
C MET A 203 -13.25 -18.24 30.75
N ILE A 204 -13.47 -17.04 30.20
CA ILE A 204 -13.31 -16.77 28.76
C ILE A 204 -11.86 -17.03 28.32
N GLN A 205 -10.88 -16.64 29.14
CA GLN A 205 -9.47 -16.96 28.89
C GLN A 205 -9.21 -18.47 28.90
N GLN A 206 -9.72 -19.19 29.90
CA GLN A 206 -9.56 -20.65 30.02
C GLN A 206 -10.19 -21.38 28.83
N LEU A 207 -11.42 -21.03 28.46
CA LEU A 207 -12.13 -21.53 27.28
C LEU A 207 -11.34 -21.28 25.99
N LEU A 208 -10.84 -20.06 25.76
CA LEU A 208 -10.02 -19.75 24.59
C LEU A 208 -8.68 -20.51 24.59
N LYS A 209 -8.10 -20.77 25.75
CA LYS A 209 -6.85 -21.54 25.90
C LYS A 209 -7.09 -23.01 25.53
N SER A 210 -8.13 -23.64 26.07
CA SER A 210 -8.54 -25.01 25.68
C SER A 210 -8.87 -25.11 24.20
N VAL A 211 -9.54 -24.12 23.59
CA VAL A 211 -9.91 -24.11 22.17
C VAL A 211 -8.72 -23.89 21.21
N PHE A 212 -7.71 -23.08 21.58
CA PHE A 212 -6.59 -22.74 20.68
C PHE A 212 -5.29 -23.53 20.93
N CYS A 213 -5.01 -23.98 22.16
CA CYS A 213 -3.75 -24.64 22.51
C CYS A 213 -3.73 -26.15 22.21
N GLN A 214 -4.31 -26.56 21.08
CA GLN A 214 -4.41 -27.96 20.66
C GLN A 214 -3.42 -28.28 19.54
N THR A 215 -2.89 -29.50 19.54
CA THR A 215 -2.04 -30.05 18.47
C THR A 215 -2.79 -31.16 17.72
N CYS A 216 -3.06 -30.99 16.44
CA CYS A 216 -4.00 -31.85 15.71
C CYS A 216 -3.51 -32.16 14.29
N ASP A 217 -3.79 -33.37 13.77
CA ASP A 217 -3.54 -33.68 12.36
C ASP A 217 -4.71 -33.25 11.47
N PHE A 218 -4.72 -31.97 11.11
CA PHE A 218 -5.76 -31.35 10.28
C PHE A 218 -5.84 -31.87 8.83
N GLN A 219 -4.89 -32.71 8.38
CA GLN A 219 -4.95 -33.26 7.01
C GLN A 219 -5.95 -34.42 6.88
N SER A 220 -6.32 -35.07 7.99
CA SER A 220 -7.22 -36.22 8.00
C SER A 220 -8.69 -35.84 8.27
N ALA A 221 -8.94 -34.98 9.26
CA ALA A 221 -10.30 -34.71 9.75
C ALA A 221 -10.45 -33.30 10.40
N PRO A 222 -10.50 -32.20 9.61
CA PRO A 222 -10.58 -30.83 10.15
C PRO A 222 -11.94 -30.49 10.80
N HIS A 223 -12.99 -31.24 10.45
CA HIS A 223 -14.36 -31.09 10.95
C HIS A 223 -14.56 -31.50 12.41
N HIS A 224 -13.66 -32.32 12.96
CA HIS A 224 -13.70 -32.76 14.36
C HIS A 224 -13.41 -31.64 15.38
N PHE A 225 -12.95 -30.47 14.93
CA PHE A 225 -12.53 -29.38 15.82
C PHE A 225 -13.61 -28.33 16.00
N MET A 226 -13.92 -28.02 17.26
CA MET A 226 -15.01 -27.14 17.67
C MET A 226 -14.97 -25.76 16.99
N LEU A 227 -13.77 -25.21 16.79
CA LEU A 227 -13.58 -23.92 16.11
C LEU A 227 -13.91 -23.99 14.60
N TYR A 228 -13.78 -25.15 13.97
CA TYR A 228 -14.16 -25.38 12.57
C TYR A 228 -15.68 -25.58 12.44
N ARG A 229 -16.30 -26.36 13.35
CA ARG A 229 -17.77 -26.49 13.47
C ARG A 229 -18.45 -25.13 13.67
N PHE A 230 -17.94 -24.30 14.60
CA PHE A 230 -18.39 -22.92 14.79
C PHE A 230 -18.33 -22.09 13.50
N VAL A 231 -17.24 -22.23 12.71
CA VAL A 231 -17.07 -21.50 11.44
C VAL A 231 -18.08 -21.95 10.39
N ILE A 232 -18.45 -23.22 10.33
CA ILE A 232 -19.50 -23.73 9.43
C ILE A 232 -20.85 -23.15 9.86
N PHE A 233 -21.31 -23.47 11.08
CA PHE A 233 -22.64 -23.14 11.57
C PHE A 233 -22.92 -21.63 11.58
N SER A 234 -21.97 -20.80 12.03
CA SER A 234 -22.13 -19.33 12.05
C SER A 234 -22.20 -18.68 10.66
N ASN A 235 -21.90 -19.43 9.59
CA ASN A 235 -21.96 -18.98 8.20
C ASN A 235 -23.02 -19.69 7.34
N MET A 236 -23.81 -20.59 7.91
CA MET A 236 -25.04 -21.11 7.29
C MET A 236 -26.14 -20.04 7.26
N LEU A 237 -27.10 -20.24 6.36
CA LEU A 237 -28.32 -19.44 6.14
C LEU A 237 -29.44 -20.38 5.70
N ILE A 238 -30.67 -20.18 6.18
CA ILE A 238 -31.85 -20.91 5.69
C ILE A 238 -32.16 -20.45 4.23
N ASN A 239 -32.64 -21.35 3.38
CA ASN A 239 -33.07 -21.05 2.01
C ASN A 239 -34.27 -21.92 1.60
N ASP A 240 -35.35 -21.28 1.15
CA ASP A 240 -36.64 -21.93 0.90
C ASP A 240 -36.60 -23.01 -0.19
N GLU A 241 -35.66 -22.92 -1.13
CA GLU A 241 -35.52 -23.86 -2.26
C GLU A 241 -34.57 -25.04 -1.99
N SER A 242 -33.68 -24.94 -0.99
CA SER A 242 -32.59 -25.91 -0.75
C SER A 242 -32.37 -26.28 0.71
N GLY A 243 -33.28 -25.87 1.61
CA GLY A 243 -33.12 -25.98 3.07
C GLY A 243 -32.11 -24.97 3.62
N TYR A 244 -30.86 -25.02 3.14
CA TYR A 244 -29.80 -24.11 3.58
C TYR A 244 -28.83 -23.71 2.46
N THR A 245 -28.07 -22.64 2.71
CA THR A 245 -26.96 -22.12 1.90
C THR A 245 -25.86 -21.56 2.82
N PHE A 246 -24.73 -21.13 2.24
CA PHE A 246 -23.63 -20.49 2.98
C PHE A 246 -23.42 -19.02 2.57
N ARG A 247 -22.96 -18.20 3.53
CA ARG A 247 -22.54 -16.80 3.28
C ARG A 247 -21.44 -16.73 2.22
N SER A 248 -21.37 -15.62 1.47
CA SER A 248 -20.32 -15.45 0.45
C SER A 248 -18.90 -15.45 1.04
N PRO A 249 -17.87 -15.96 0.32
CA PRO A 249 -16.50 -16.05 0.80
C PRO A 249 -15.93 -14.76 1.41
N LEU A 250 -16.27 -13.59 0.83
CA LEU A 250 -15.86 -12.28 1.33
C LEU A 250 -16.43 -11.96 2.73
N LYS A 251 -17.67 -12.39 3.02
CA LYS A 251 -18.28 -12.25 4.35
C LYS A 251 -17.60 -13.20 5.34
N ILE A 252 -17.37 -14.45 4.94
CA ILE A 252 -16.66 -15.46 5.76
C ILE A 252 -15.22 -15.04 6.08
N SER A 253 -14.49 -14.42 5.14
CA SER A 253 -13.10 -13.97 5.38
C SER A 253 -12.97 -12.92 6.49
N SER A 254 -13.99 -12.07 6.66
CA SER A 254 -14.09 -11.16 7.82
C SER A 254 -14.38 -11.91 9.12
N GLY A 255 -15.16 -13.00 9.04
CA GLY A 255 -15.32 -14.06 10.04
C GLY A 255 -13.98 -14.48 10.65
N LEU A 256 -13.16 -15.14 9.83
CA LEU A 256 -11.89 -15.77 10.22
C LEU A 256 -10.82 -14.79 10.69
N SER A 257 -10.89 -13.54 10.22
CA SER A 257 -9.96 -12.46 10.62
C SER A 257 -10.15 -12.01 12.07
N GLU A 258 -11.37 -12.09 12.60
CA GLU A 258 -11.67 -11.85 14.02
C GLU A 258 -11.30 -13.07 14.88
N ILE A 259 -11.47 -14.29 14.35
CA ILE A 259 -11.03 -15.53 15.04
C ILE A 259 -9.50 -15.57 15.22
N GLN A 260 -8.72 -15.16 14.20
CA GLN A 260 -7.26 -15.00 14.33
C GLN A 260 -6.86 -13.87 15.30
N PHE A 261 -7.75 -12.93 15.60
CA PHE A 261 -7.51 -11.98 16.68
C PHE A 261 -7.76 -12.64 18.05
N TRP A 262 -8.83 -13.42 18.23
CA TRP A 262 -9.11 -14.11 19.51
C TRP A 262 -7.95 -14.99 20.00
N GLY A 263 -7.38 -15.84 19.14
CA GLY A 263 -6.24 -16.68 19.54
C GLY A 263 -5.04 -15.87 20.02
N ARG A 264 -4.78 -14.71 19.39
CA ARG A 264 -3.73 -13.78 19.82
C ARG A 264 -4.10 -13.00 21.08
N SER A 265 -5.37 -12.66 21.24
CA SER A 265 -5.92 -12.04 22.45
C SER A 265 -5.74 -12.94 23.67
N MET A 266 -5.93 -14.25 23.52
CA MET A 266 -5.67 -15.24 24.57
C MET A 266 -4.19 -15.22 25.02
N VAL A 267 -3.24 -15.15 24.09
CA VAL A 267 -1.81 -15.04 24.43
C VAL A 267 -1.47 -13.69 25.06
N VAL A 268 -2.10 -12.59 24.62
CA VAL A 268 -1.97 -11.27 25.26
C VAL A 268 -2.52 -11.29 26.69
N PHE A 269 -3.69 -11.89 26.92
CA PHE A 269 -4.37 -11.89 28.22
C PHE A 269 -3.65 -12.78 29.23
N GLU A 270 -3.08 -13.92 28.82
CA GLU A 270 -2.26 -14.79 29.67
C GLU A 270 -1.02 -14.06 30.24
N LEU A 271 -0.38 -13.18 29.45
CA LEU A 271 0.77 -12.39 29.91
C LEU A 271 0.45 -11.50 31.11
N PHE A 272 -0.81 -11.10 31.29
CA PHE A 272 -1.27 -10.27 32.40
C PHE A 272 -2.02 -11.06 33.48
N ARG A 273 -1.83 -12.39 33.58
CA ARG A 273 -2.48 -13.21 34.64
C ARG A 273 -2.16 -12.80 36.09
N SER A 274 -1.13 -11.99 36.29
CA SER A 274 -0.86 -11.32 37.58
C SER A 274 -1.79 -10.15 37.89
N GLU A 275 -2.39 -9.50 36.88
CA GLU A 275 -3.38 -8.43 37.07
C GLU A 275 -4.80 -8.98 37.28
N TRP A 276 -5.17 -10.12 36.67
CA TRP A 276 -6.55 -10.67 36.74
C TRP A 276 -6.73 -11.96 37.55
N ALA A 277 -5.68 -12.76 37.80
CA ALA A 277 -5.75 -13.94 38.67
C ALA A 277 -4.85 -13.83 39.92
N GLY A 278 -4.01 -12.80 40.02
CA GLY A 278 -2.97 -12.70 41.06
C GLY A 278 -1.83 -13.74 40.94
N ILE A 279 -1.83 -14.54 39.87
CA ILE A 279 -0.84 -15.59 39.61
C ILE A 279 0.36 -14.98 38.88
N GLN A 280 1.58 -15.39 39.20
CA GLN A 280 2.79 -14.92 38.52
C GLN A 280 2.68 -15.12 36.99
N ALA A 281 3.00 -14.06 36.24
CA ALA A 281 3.01 -14.05 34.77
C ALA A 281 3.85 -15.23 34.20
N PRO A 282 3.49 -15.75 33.01
CA PRO A 282 4.19 -16.89 32.40
C PRO A 282 5.69 -16.63 32.24
N SER A 283 6.47 -17.68 32.47
CA SER A 283 7.91 -17.71 32.17
C SER A 283 8.16 -17.48 30.67
N GLN A 284 9.41 -17.15 30.33
CA GLN A 284 9.79 -16.92 28.93
C GLN A 284 9.53 -18.16 28.05
N ASP A 285 9.72 -19.37 28.59
CA ASP A 285 9.49 -20.62 27.88
C ASP A 285 7.99 -20.96 27.76
N GLU A 286 7.18 -20.69 28.80
CA GLU A 286 5.71 -20.71 28.68
C GLU A 286 5.21 -19.77 27.58
N PHE A 287 5.72 -18.53 27.54
CA PHE A 287 5.32 -17.55 26.53
C PHE A 287 5.72 -17.98 25.10
N ILE A 288 6.90 -18.54 24.91
CA ILE A 288 7.34 -19.08 23.61
C ILE A 288 6.45 -20.28 23.21
N SER A 289 6.14 -21.17 24.16
CA SER A 289 5.23 -22.30 23.95
C SER A 289 3.81 -21.85 23.57
N LEU A 290 3.27 -20.80 24.21
CA LEU A 290 1.98 -20.22 23.86
C LEU A 290 2.00 -19.53 22.49
N CYS A 291 3.10 -18.86 22.14
CA CYS A 291 3.26 -18.23 20.83
C CYS A 291 3.17 -19.26 19.68
N GLN A 292 3.67 -20.49 19.84
CA GLN A 292 3.69 -21.46 18.74
C GLN A 292 2.28 -21.72 18.17
N PHE A 293 1.27 -21.81 19.05
CA PHE A 293 -0.12 -22.06 18.68
C PHE A 293 -0.76 -20.93 17.86
N VAL A 294 -0.20 -19.72 17.86
CA VAL A 294 -0.73 -18.53 17.14
C VAL A 294 0.17 -18.07 15.98
N THR A 295 1.04 -18.96 15.48
CA THR A 295 2.01 -18.68 14.41
C THR A 295 1.89 -19.64 13.22
N ASP A 296 2.22 -19.12 12.04
CA ASP A 296 2.15 -19.86 10.76
C ASP A 296 3.06 -21.11 10.77
N GLY A 297 2.48 -22.26 10.43
CA GLY A 297 3.21 -23.52 10.23
C GLY A 297 3.33 -24.43 11.46
N PHE A 298 2.71 -24.07 12.59
CA PHE A 298 2.42 -25.00 13.68
C PHE A 298 1.03 -25.62 13.50
N ASN A 299 0.82 -26.87 13.95
CA ASN A 299 -0.39 -27.64 13.62
C ASN A 299 -1.52 -27.41 14.65
N SER A 300 -2.03 -26.18 14.71
CA SER A 300 -3.07 -25.72 15.65
C SER A 300 -4.36 -25.24 14.96
N PRO A 301 -5.50 -25.17 15.69
CA PRO A 301 -6.75 -24.60 15.18
C PRO A 301 -6.62 -23.20 14.57
N PHE A 302 -5.70 -22.37 15.09
CA PHE A 302 -5.36 -21.06 14.53
C PHE A 302 -4.79 -21.17 13.10
N ASN A 303 -3.87 -22.11 12.85
CA ASN A 303 -3.30 -22.30 11.53
C ASN A 303 -4.36 -22.80 10.54
N SER A 304 -5.27 -23.67 10.98
CA SER A 304 -6.37 -24.21 10.14
C SER A 304 -7.37 -23.12 9.72
N VAL A 305 -7.79 -22.25 10.65
CA VAL A 305 -8.58 -21.03 10.36
C VAL A 305 -7.83 -20.09 9.38
N ARG A 306 -6.50 -20.15 9.38
CA ARG A 306 -5.64 -19.31 8.54
C ARG A 306 -5.37 -19.88 7.15
N GLU A 307 -5.25 -21.19 7.00
CA GLU A 307 -5.25 -21.85 5.68
C GLU A 307 -6.61 -21.68 5.00
N LEU A 308 -7.72 -21.84 5.73
CA LEU A 308 -9.07 -21.54 5.22
C LEU A 308 -9.17 -20.08 4.75
N LEU A 309 -8.64 -19.11 5.51
CA LEU A 309 -8.64 -17.70 5.09
C LEU A 309 -7.81 -17.49 3.80
N ARG A 310 -6.68 -18.19 3.63
CA ARG A 310 -5.88 -18.14 2.38
C ARG A 310 -6.65 -18.73 1.21
N LEU A 311 -7.31 -19.89 1.40
CA LEU A 311 -8.14 -20.56 0.41
C LEU A 311 -9.31 -19.65 -0.06
N LEU A 312 -10.06 -19.06 0.87
CA LEU A 312 -11.11 -18.09 0.54
C LEU A 312 -10.57 -16.86 -0.18
N SER A 313 -9.37 -16.39 0.18
CA SER A 313 -8.72 -15.25 -0.50
C SER A 313 -8.33 -15.57 -1.95
N VAL A 314 -7.98 -16.83 -2.26
CA VAL A 314 -7.74 -17.28 -3.64
C VAL A 314 -9.05 -17.36 -4.43
N ILE A 315 -10.13 -17.86 -3.82
CA ILE A 315 -11.45 -17.95 -4.48
C ILE A 315 -12.03 -16.55 -4.77
N VAL A 316 -11.99 -15.63 -3.79
CA VAL A 316 -12.39 -14.22 -3.99
C VAL A 316 -11.52 -13.55 -5.05
N GLY A 317 -10.23 -13.89 -5.13
CA GLY A 317 -9.33 -13.39 -6.17
C GLY A 317 -9.53 -14.00 -7.57
N ALA A 318 -10.34 -15.06 -7.69
CA ALA A 318 -10.60 -15.77 -8.95
C ALA A 318 -12.03 -15.59 -9.48
N GLN A 319 -12.98 -15.13 -8.64
CA GLN A 319 -14.34 -14.81 -9.05
C GLN A 319 -14.46 -13.34 -9.48
N PRO A 320 -14.88 -13.02 -10.71
CA PRO A 320 -15.30 -11.68 -11.05
C PRO A 320 -16.65 -11.38 -10.39
N GLU A 321 -16.64 -10.64 -9.29
CA GLU A 321 -17.87 -10.03 -8.76
C GLU A 321 -18.49 -9.11 -9.83
N MET A 322 -19.82 -9.09 -9.95
CA MET A 322 -20.47 -8.02 -10.73
C MET A 322 -20.12 -6.67 -10.08
N PRO A 323 -19.55 -5.70 -10.82
CA PRO A 323 -19.09 -4.46 -10.24
C PRO A 323 -20.27 -3.62 -9.74
N GLN A 324 -20.09 -2.89 -8.64
CA GLN A 324 -21.12 -2.01 -8.06
C GLN A 324 -21.65 -0.99 -9.10
N PHE A 325 -20.80 -0.61 -10.06
CA PHE A 325 -21.12 0.23 -11.20
C PHE A 325 -20.71 -0.44 -12.51
N TYR A 326 -21.58 -0.41 -13.51
CA TYR A 326 -21.33 -0.92 -14.85
C TYR A 326 -21.62 0.15 -15.91
N TRP A 327 -20.97 0.06 -17.08
CA TRP A 327 -21.24 0.96 -18.21
C TRP A 327 -22.64 0.71 -18.77
N ALA A 328 -23.43 1.79 -18.90
CA ALA A 328 -24.81 1.76 -19.40
C ALA A 328 -24.91 2.10 -20.90
N ASP A 329 -23.81 2.55 -21.49
CA ASP A 329 -23.67 2.94 -22.89
C ASP A 329 -22.34 2.40 -23.48
N ASP A 330 -22.34 2.07 -24.78
CA ASP A 330 -21.14 1.58 -25.48
C ASP A 330 -20.02 2.64 -25.53
N ASP A 331 -20.39 3.92 -25.60
CA ASP A 331 -19.49 5.08 -25.50
C ASP A 331 -18.84 5.21 -24.10
N CYS A 332 -19.28 4.41 -23.12
CA CYS A 332 -18.81 4.39 -21.74
C CYS A 332 -18.82 5.79 -21.08
N ARG A 333 -19.87 6.58 -21.33
CA ARG A 333 -20.09 7.92 -20.77
C ARG A 333 -21.04 7.92 -19.58
N THR A 334 -21.73 6.82 -19.33
CA THR A 334 -22.73 6.66 -18.28
C THR A 334 -22.50 5.38 -17.48
N LEU A 335 -22.47 5.49 -16.15
CA LEU A 335 -22.37 4.37 -15.21
C LEU A 335 -23.69 4.17 -14.48
N SER A 336 -24.22 2.95 -14.47
CA SER A 336 -25.40 2.56 -13.68
C SER A 336 -25.00 1.83 -12.40
N SER A 337 -25.66 2.13 -11.27
CA SER A 337 -25.52 1.39 -10.02
C SER A 337 -26.29 0.06 -10.09
N ALA A 338 -25.62 -1.04 -9.78
CA ALA A 338 -26.23 -2.37 -9.69
C ALA A 338 -27.08 -2.58 -8.41
N VAL A 339 -27.04 -1.63 -7.46
CA VAL A 339 -27.69 -1.73 -6.14
C VAL A 339 -28.73 -0.65 -5.92
N ASP A 340 -28.47 0.58 -6.38
CA ASP A 340 -29.30 1.76 -6.11
C ASP A 340 -30.11 2.24 -7.34
N CYS A 341 -29.99 1.54 -8.48
CA CYS A 341 -30.76 1.76 -9.71
C CYS A 341 -30.72 3.18 -10.33
N PHE A 342 -29.72 4.01 -10.01
CA PHE A 342 -29.46 5.29 -10.68
C PHE A 342 -28.37 5.16 -11.75
N SER A 343 -28.36 6.09 -12.71
CA SER A 343 -27.31 6.24 -13.73
C SER A 343 -26.67 7.63 -13.69
N ILE A 344 -25.34 7.70 -13.77
CA ILE A 344 -24.56 8.95 -13.70
C ILE A 344 -23.61 9.08 -14.89
N SER A 345 -23.59 10.24 -15.53
CA SER A 345 -22.70 10.57 -16.64
C SER A 345 -21.63 11.60 -16.29
N ILE A 346 -20.65 11.79 -17.17
CA ILE A 346 -19.68 12.90 -17.08
C ILE A 346 -20.40 14.25 -17.14
N ASP A 347 -21.45 14.38 -17.96
CA ASP A 347 -22.21 15.62 -18.09
C ASP A 347 -22.99 15.97 -16.81
N HIS A 348 -23.53 14.96 -16.11
CA HIS A 348 -24.11 15.14 -14.77
C HIS A 348 -23.07 15.70 -13.79
N LEU A 349 -21.85 15.15 -13.77
CA LEU A 349 -20.76 15.64 -12.91
C LEU A 349 -20.31 17.06 -13.29
N SER A 350 -20.21 17.37 -14.59
CA SER A 350 -19.86 18.71 -15.10
C SER A 350 -20.88 19.76 -14.68
N LEU A 351 -22.17 19.46 -14.88
CA LEU A 351 -23.28 20.35 -14.51
C LEU A 351 -23.37 20.54 -12.99
N MET A 352 -23.24 19.47 -12.20
CA MET A 352 -23.20 19.54 -10.74
C MET A 352 -22.07 20.44 -10.22
N VAL A 353 -20.83 20.27 -10.73
CA VAL A 353 -19.68 21.09 -10.29
C VAL A 353 -19.84 22.55 -10.72
N SER A 354 -20.36 22.78 -11.92
CA SER A 354 -20.64 24.14 -12.43
C SER A 354 -21.68 24.86 -11.57
N GLN A 355 -22.80 24.20 -11.26
CA GLN A 355 -23.85 24.78 -10.42
C GLN A 355 -23.38 24.98 -8.97
N LEU A 356 -22.65 24.01 -8.39
CA LEU A 356 -22.02 24.15 -7.08
C LEU A 356 -21.12 25.40 -7.00
N PHE A 357 -20.31 25.66 -8.04
CA PHE A 357 -19.43 26.81 -8.09
C PHE A 357 -20.20 28.13 -8.15
N LEU A 358 -21.28 28.20 -8.95
CA LEU A 358 -22.16 29.37 -9.02
C LEU A 358 -22.90 29.63 -7.71
N ASP A 359 -23.51 28.60 -7.11
CA ASP A 359 -24.15 28.67 -5.79
C ASP A 359 -23.14 29.17 -4.72
N ALA A 360 -21.91 28.65 -4.72
CA ALA A 360 -20.87 29.01 -3.75
C ALA A 360 -20.30 30.43 -3.94
N ASP A 361 -20.05 30.88 -5.18
CA ASP A 361 -19.63 32.26 -5.45
C ASP A 361 -20.75 33.28 -5.14
N HIS A 362 -22.01 32.93 -5.43
CA HIS A 362 -23.17 33.72 -5.01
C HIS A 362 -23.29 33.78 -3.48
N HIS A 363 -23.11 32.67 -2.77
CA HIS A 363 -23.10 32.60 -1.31
C HIS A 363 -21.99 33.50 -0.73
N MET A 364 -20.77 33.39 -1.24
CA MET A 364 -19.61 34.22 -0.84
C MET A 364 -19.95 35.71 -0.96
N LYS A 365 -20.48 36.14 -2.11
CA LYS A 365 -20.83 37.55 -2.37
C LYS A 365 -21.97 38.07 -1.50
N THR A 366 -23.03 37.28 -1.32
CA THR A 366 -24.27 37.74 -0.65
C THR A 366 -24.25 37.59 0.87
N LYS A 367 -23.74 36.47 1.41
CA LYS A 367 -23.81 36.14 2.84
C LYS A 367 -22.50 36.37 3.61
N LEU A 368 -21.34 36.43 2.94
CA LEU A 368 -20.03 36.43 3.62
C LEU A 368 -19.20 37.69 3.42
N LEU A 369 -19.26 38.33 2.25
CA LEU A 369 -18.49 39.54 1.96
C LEU A 369 -19.20 40.85 2.35
N TYR A 370 -20.52 40.84 2.56
CA TYR A 370 -21.32 42.02 2.95
C TYR A 370 -21.11 43.27 2.06
N GLY A 371 -20.78 43.09 0.79
CA GLY A 371 -20.49 44.20 -0.15
C GLY A 371 -19.06 44.75 -0.11
N PHE A 372 -18.12 44.06 0.55
CA PHE A 372 -16.69 44.42 0.53
C PHE A 372 -16.09 44.37 -0.89
N ASP A 373 -15.33 45.40 -1.26
CA ASP A 373 -14.64 45.49 -2.54
C ASP A 373 -13.46 44.50 -2.65
N LEU A 374 -13.43 43.75 -3.75
CA LEU A 374 -12.39 42.77 -4.05
C LEU A 374 -11.28 43.28 -4.98
N HIS A 375 -11.33 44.52 -5.50
CA HIS A 375 -10.30 45.04 -6.41
C HIS A 375 -8.88 44.91 -5.84
N ASN A 376 -8.69 45.25 -4.56
CA ASN A 376 -7.40 45.09 -3.89
C ASN A 376 -7.05 43.62 -3.55
N PHE A 377 -8.06 42.76 -3.37
CA PHE A 377 -7.85 41.32 -3.21
C PHE A 377 -7.32 40.70 -4.51
N ASP A 378 -8.00 40.96 -5.63
CA ASP A 378 -7.62 40.47 -6.95
C ASP A 378 -6.22 40.99 -7.35
N ARG A 379 -5.93 42.27 -7.11
CA ARG A 379 -4.57 42.83 -7.32
C ARG A 379 -3.48 42.10 -6.52
N VAL A 380 -3.76 41.66 -5.28
CA VAL A 380 -2.78 40.93 -4.45
C VAL A 380 -2.62 39.48 -4.92
N ILE A 381 -3.69 38.78 -5.30
CA ILE A 381 -3.59 37.39 -5.77
C ILE A 381 -3.12 37.24 -7.23
N SER A 382 -3.25 38.28 -8.05
CA SER A 382 -2.56 38.39 -9.36
C SER A 382 -1.06 38.61 -9.20
N GLY A 383 -0.58 39.01 -8.02
CA GLY A 383 0.83 39.01 -7.68
C GLY A 383 1.40 37.60 -7.55
N LYS A 384 2.72 37.46 -7.63
CA LYS A 384 3.42 36.17 -7.56
C LYS A 384 3.43 35.59 -6.14
N VAL A 385 2.33 34.95 -5.76
CA VAL A 385 2.20 34.21 -4.49
C VAL A 385 3.33 33.17 -4.35
N PHE A 386 4.02 33.24 -3.23
CA PHE A 386 5.21 32.46 -2.87
C PHE A 386 4.88 31.40 -1.82
N ASP A 387 5.50 30.22 -1.92
CA ASP A 387 5.44 29.16 -0.91
C ASP A 387 6.78 28.43 -0.81
N ASN A 388 7.38 28.42 0.38
CA ASN A 388 8.56 27.61 0.65
C ASN A 388 8.16 26.15 0.99
N LEU A 389 8.13 25.31 -0.04
CA LEU A 389 7.83 23.88 0.05
C LEU A 389 8.72 23.11 1.05
N TYR A 390 9.92 23.64 1.36
CA TYR A 390 10.89 23.04 2.29
C TYR A 390 10.81 23.61 3.72
N CYS A 391 10.01 24.65 3.95
CA CYS A 391 9.82 25.19 5.29
C CYS A 391 8.98 24.22 6.16
N ASN A 392 9.58 23.78 7.26
CA ASN A 392 9.02 22.83 8.21
C ASN A 392 8.73 23.46 9.59
N GLU A 393 8.73 24.78 9.69
CA GLU A 393 8.48 25.51 10.94
C GLU A 393 7.02 25.35 11.41
N ALA A 394 6.81 25.39 12.73
CA ALA A 394 5.47 25.33 13.31
C ALA A 394 4.69 26.62 12.96
N GLY A 395 3.42 26.49 12.56
CA GLY A 395 2.59 27.61 12.09
C GLY A 395 2.91 28.14 10.68
N TYR A 396 3.95 27.65 10.00
CA TYR A 396 4.24 28.06 8.62
C TYR A 396 3.20 27.51 7.62
N SER A 397 2.82 28.37 6.68
CA SER A 397 2.03 28.12 5.48
C SER A 397 2.27 29.26 4.50
N PHE A 398 1.91 29.12 3.21
CA PHE A 398 1.92 30.26 2.29
C PHE A 398 0.98 31.39 2.76
N LEU A 399 -0.07 31.05 3.50
CA LEU A 399 -0.99 32.01 4.15
C LEU A 399 -0.32 32.86 5.24
N SER A 400 0.81 32.40 5.81
CA SER A 400 1.58 33.10 6.84
C SER A 400 2.97 33.57 6.39
N ASP A 401 3.36 33.32 5.13
CA ASP A 401 4.64 33.78 4.59
C ASP A 401 4.64 35.31 4.41
N PRO A 402 5.61 36.05 5.00
CA PRO A 402 5.66 37.50 4.94
C PRO A 402 5.69 38.07 3.51
N LYS A 403 6.22 37.35 2.52
CA LYS A 403 6.34 37.85 1.14
C LYS A 403 4.97 38.06 0.48
N ASN A 404 3.97 37.27 0.86
CA ASN A 404 2.63 37.33 0.27
C ASN A 404 1.80 38.51 0.78
N ASN A 405 2.17 39.10 1.93
CA ASN A 405 1.55 40.30 2.50
C ASN A 405 0.01 40.27 2.57
N PHE A 406 -0.62 39.09 2.69
CA PHE A 406 -2.08 38.94 2.69
C PHE A 406 -2.83 39.74 3.77
N ARG A 407 -2.13 40.23 4.81
CA ARG A 407 -2.68 41.20 5.78
C ARG A 407 -3.15 42.50 5.15
N LEU A 408 -2.58 42.90 4.00
CA LEU A 408 -3.03 44.04 3.20
C LEU A 408 -4.47 43.91 2.70
N VAL A 409 -5.07 42.71 2.75
CA VAL A 409 -6.47 42.46 2.34
C VAL A 409 -7.30 41.84 3.46
N SER A 410 -6.73 40.97 4.32
CA SER A 410 -7.47 40.44 5.48
C SER A 410 -7.76 41.53 6.52
N ASP A 411 -6.80 42.41 6.82
CA ASP A 411 -6.96 43.36 7.91
C ASP A 411 -7.94 44.49 7.54
N PRO A 412 -7.96 45.02 6.29
CA PRO A 412 -9.05 45.87 5.82
C PRO A 412 -10.42 45.17 5.78
N PHE A 413 -10.52 43.88 5.43
CA PHE A 413 -11.79 43.15 5.46
C PHE A 413 -12.35 42.99 6.88
N VAL A 414 -11.50 42.59 7.84
CA VAL A 414 -11.86 42.53 9.27
C VAL A 414 -12.28 43.92 9.76
N ARG A 415 -11.53 44.97 9.44
CA ARG A 415 -11.90 46.36 9.80
C ARG A 415 -13.21 46.80 9.16
N TYR A 416 -13.48 46.42 7.91
CA TYR A 416 -14.73 46.73 7.20
C TYR A 416 -15.93 46.13 7.94
N LEU A 417 -15.94 44.82 8.20
CA LEU A 417 -17.03 44.16 8.92
C LEU A 417 -17.22 44.73 10.34
N LEU A 418 -16.13 44.99 11.08
CA LEU A 418 -16.22 45.52 12.44
C LEU A 418 -16.56 47.03 12.52
N SER A 419 -16.57 47.76 11.39
CA SER A 419 -16.93 49.19 11.34
C SER A 419 -18.26 49.43 10.62
N HIS A 420 -18.41 48.93 9.39
CA HIS A 420 -19.60 49.12 8.55
C HIS A 420 -20.72 48.17 8.98
N CYS A 421 -20.40 46.90 9.25
CA CYS A 421 -21.35 45.92 9.79
C CYS A 421 -21.40 45.91 11.33
N ARG A 422 -20.85 46.95 11.99
CA ARG A 422 -20.75 47.04 13.47
C ARG A 422 -22.09 46.76 14.17
N ARG A 423 -23.18 47.34 13.66
CA ARG A 423 -24.54 47.20 14.24
C ARG A 423 -25.11 45.77 14.17
N TYR A 424 -24.54 44.89 13.35
CA TYR A 424 -24.92 43.48 13.28
C TYR A 424 -24.10 42.64 14.27
N PHE A 425 -22.78 42.83 14.33
CA PHE A 425 -21.89 41.96 15.10
C PHE A 425 -21.57 42.43 16.52
N ILE A 426 -21.76 43.71 16.85
CA ILE A 426 -21.33 44.31 18.12
C ILE A 426 -22.50 45.03 18.78
N GLU A 427 -22.92 44.53 19.95
CA GLU A 427 -23.97 45.13 20.77
C GLU A 427 -23.44 46.32 21.59
N GLY A 428 -22.17 46.25 21.99
CA GLY A 428 -21.53 47.30 22.78
C GLY A 428 -20.05 47.08 23.02
N CYS A 429 -19.45 47.98 23.79
CA CYS A 429 -18.09 47.83 24.29
C CYS A 429 -18.09 48.17 25.79
N PHE A 430 -17.63 47.27 26.64
CA PHE A 430 -17.68 47.41 28.10
C PHE A 430 -16.32 47.09 28.70
N GLY A 431 -15.78 47.99 29.53
CA GLY A 431 -14.44 47.82 30.13
C GLY A 431 -13.27 47.69 29.14
N GLY A 432 -13.46 48.09 27.87
CA GLY A 432 -12.49 47.88 26.78
C GLY A 432 -12.70 46.59 25.97
N SER A 433 -13.57 45.68 26.43
CA SER A 433 -13.93 44.45 25.71
C SER A 433 -15.12 44.68 24.77
N ILE A 434 -15.12 43.98 23.63
CA ILE A 434 -16.24 43.97 22.67
C ILE A 434 -17.31 42.99 23.16
N VAL A 435 -18.56 43.45 23.21
CA VAL A 435 -19.74 42.60 23.44
C VAL A 435 -20.32 42.21 22.08
N TRP A 436 -20.26 40.92 21.75
CA TRP A 436 -20.63 40.39 20.45
C TRP A 436 -22.11 39.98 20.41
N ASN A 437 -22.80 40.30 19.31
CA ASN A 437 -24.15 39.80 19.09
C ASN A 437 -24.10 38.30 18.75
N SER A 438 -24.46 37.46 19.72
CA SER A 438 -24.30 36.01 19.62
C SER A 438 -25.05 35.41 18.42
N GLU A 439 -26.26 35.90 18.15
CA GLU A 439 -27.09 35.44 17.02
C GLU A 439 -26.44 35.74 15.66
N SER A 440 -26.03 36.99 15.40
CA SER A 440 -25.39 37.37 14.14
C SER A 440 -24.03 36.69 13.94
N VAL A 441 -23.27 36.48 15.03
CA VAL A 441 -22.01 35.71 14.99
C VAL A 441 -22.28 34.24 14.64
N GLN A 442 -23.28 33.61 15.25
CA GLN A 442 -23.68 32.23 14.91
C GLN A 442 -24.19 32.12 13.47
N ASN A 443 -25.01 33.07 13.00
CA ASN A 443 -25.50 33.11 11.63
C ASN A 443 -24.36 33.24 10.60
N TYR A 444 -23.33 34.07 10.87
CA TYR A 444 -22.15 34.14 10.02
C TYR A 444 -21.32 32.85 10.04
N LEU A 445 -21.10 32.27 11.23
CA LEU A 445 -20.37 30.99 11.36
C LEU A 445 -21.09 29.87 10.59
N LYS A 446 -22.43 29.82 10.65
CA LYS A 446 -23.28 28.89 9.89
C LYS A 446 -23.17 29.12 8.38
N ALA A 447 -23.29 30.36 7.89
CA ALA A 447 -23.10 30.66 6.47
C ALA A 447 -21.70 30.27 5.98
N ALA A 448 -20.66 30.56 6.76
CA ALA A 448 -19.28 30.20 6.43
C ALA A 448 -19.03 28.69 6.49
N GLN A 449 -19.88 27.91 7.17
CA GLN A 449 -19.89 26.45 7.19
C GLN A 449 -20.66 25.88 6.00
N GLU A 450 -21.87 26.36 5.72
CA GLU A 450 -22.65 26.02 4.50
C GLU A 450 -21.78 26.18 3.24
N PHE A 451 -21.13 27.34 3.10
CA PHE A 451 -20.17 27.62 2.03
C PHE A 451 -18.93 26.69 2.06
N HIS A 452 -18.40 26.35 3.25
CA HIS A 452 -17.27 25.41 3.35
C HIS A 452 -17.66 24.02 2.86
N GLU A 453 -18.89 23.57 3.08
CA GLU A 453 -19.39 22.28 2.57
C GLU A 453 -19.51 22.27 1.04
N ASP A 454 -19.95 23.36 0.42
CA ASP A 454 -19.95 23.50 -1.04
C ASP A 454 -18.51 23.50 -1.59
N LEU A 455 -17.61 24.31 -1.01
CA LEU A 455 -16.19 24.38 -1.40
C LEU A 455 -15.45 23.05 -1.22
N LEU A 456 -15.72 22.34 -0.11
CA LEU A 456 -15.22 20.99 0.17
C LEU A 456 -15.66 20.01 -0.93
N THR A 457 -16.92 20.09 -1.36
CA THR A 457 -17.48 19.22 -2.41
C THR A 457 -16.88 19.54 -3.78
N ILE A 458 -16.77 20.82 -4.14
CA ILE A 458 -16.09 21.29 -5.35
C ILE A 458 -14.64 20.77 -5.39
N ILE A 459 -13.90 20.88 -4.28
CA ILE A 459 -12.54 20.36 -4.16
C ILE A 459 -12.52 18.83 -4.31
N HIS A 460 -13.44 18.11 -3.66
CA HIS A 460 -13.50 16.64 -3.68
C HIS A 460 -13.76 16.08 -5.08
N VAL A 461 -14.67 16.71 -5.84
CA VAL A 461 -15.06 16.27 -7.18
C VAL A 461 -14.08 16.75 -8.26
N SER A 462 -13.55 17.97 -8.18
CA SER A 462 -12.77 18.56 -9.29
C SER A 462 -11.24 18.44 -9.19
N SER A 463 -10.63 18.03 -8.07
CA SER A 463 -9.16 18.10 -7.89
C SER A 463 -8.35 16.93 -8.50
N GLY A 464 -8.98 16.06 -9.29
CA GLY A 464 -8.42 14.78 -9.75
C GLY A 464 -8.98 13.62 -8.92
N GLN A 465 -8.20 12.54 -8.79
CA GLN A 465 -8.61 11.34 -8.04
C GLN A 465 -9.08 11.67 -6.61
N PRO A 466 -10.34 11.40 -6.22
CA PRO A 466 -10.87 11.80 -4.92
C PRO A 466 -10.09 11.26 -3.71
N LEU A 467 -10.25 11.90 -2.57
CA LEU A 467 -9.70 11.48 -1.26
C LEU A 467 -10.58 10.40 -0.62
N ARG A 468 -10.05 9.56 0.27
CA ARG A 468 -10.91 8.84 1.24
C ARG A 468 -11.36 9.80 2.35
N ALA A 469 -12.46 9.54 3.03
CA ALA A 469 -12.99 10.47 4.04
C ALA A 469 -12.00 10.71 5.21
N GLU A 470 -11.37 9.65 5.71
CA GLU A 470 -10.30 9.72 6.73
C GLU A 470 -9.01 10.39 6.21
N GLU A 471 -8.78 10.36 4.90
CA GLU A 471 -7.65 11.04 4.26
C GLU A 471 -7.90 12.55 4.16
N ALA A 472 -9.11 12.97 3.76
CA ALA A 472 -9.51 14.38 3.69
C ALA A 472 -9.57 15.04 5.08
N LYS A 473 -10.10 14.35 6.09
CA LYS A 473 -10.06 14.73 7.51
C LYS A 473 -8.67 15.15 7.98
N SER A 474 -7.61 14.51 7.46
CA SER A 474 -6.22 14.74 7.89
C SER A 474 -5.51 15.97 7.29
N LEU A 475 -6.19 16.76 6.44
CA LEU A 475 -5.58 17.89 5.75
C LEU A 475 -5.33 19.11 6.66
N MET A 476 -4.06 19.50 6.78
CA MET A 476 -3.59 20.61 7.63
C MET A 476 -3.18 21.84 6.80
N LEU A 477 -3.56 23.03 7.25
CA LEU A 477 -3.16 24.31 6.64
C LEU A 477 -1.73 24.71 7.02
N SER A 478 -1.32 24.40 8.25
CA SER A 478 -0.01 24.71 8.83
C SER A 478 0.42 23.64 9.82
N ARG A 479 1.72 23.52 10.10
CA ARG A 479 2.27 22.50 11.00
C ARG A 479 1.93 22.80 12.47
N THR A 480 1.35 21.83 13.17
CA THR A 480 1.25 21.82 14.65
C THR A 480 2.43 21.06 15.27
N GLY A 481 2.68 21.24 16.57
CA GLY A 481 3.88 20.74 17.25
C GLY A 481 4.11 19.22 17.12
N ASN A 482 3.04 18.42 17.06
CA ASN A 482 3.08 16.95 17.10
C ASN A 482 3.46 16.29 15.75
N SER A 483 4.47 16.84 15.07
CA SER A 483 5.08 16.28 13.85
C SER A 483 4.17 16.05 12.62
N ILE A 484 2.97 16.63 12.60
CA ILE A 484 2.10 16.59 11.42
C ILE A 484 2.51 17.69 10.44
N ASN A 485 3.09 17.30 9.30
CA ASN A 485 3.39 18.23 8.21
C ASN A 485 2.11 18.85 7.65
N ARG A 486 2.17 20.11 7.20
CA ARG A 486 1.06 20.74 6.46
C ARG A 486 0.74 19.96 5.17
N SER A 487 -0.49 20.09 4.72
CA SER A 487 -1.04 19.39 3.55
C SER A 487 -1.48 20.33 2.44
N VAL A 488 -1.65 21.63 2.74
CA VAL A 488 -2.03 22.65 1.75
C VAL A 488 -0.81 23.48 1.36
N TYR A 489 -0.59 23.58 0.05
CA TYR A 489 0.55 24.25 -0.58
C TYR A 489 0.08 25.11 -1.76
N TRP A 490 0.85 26.12 -2.13
CA TRP A 490 0.69 26.85 -3.38
C TRP A 490 1.76 26.40 -4.38
N ILE A 491 1.35 25.84 -5.52
CA ILE A 491 2.26 25.30 -6.54
C ILE A 491 1.74 25.66 -7.93
N ASN A 492 2.59 26.26 -8.77
CA ASN A 492 2.32 26.53 -10.18
C ASN A 492 0.97 27.23 -10.45
N GLY A 493 0.63 28.26 -9.66
CA GLY A 493 -0.60 29.05 -9.80
C GLY A 493 -1.88 28.40 -9.26
N GLN A 494 -1.77 27.24 -8.59
CA GLN A 494 -2.91 26.47 -8.11
C GLN A 494 -2.73 26.08 -6.63
N VAL A 495 -3.84 25.91 -5.90
CA VAL A 495 -3.82 25.27 -4.58
C VAL A 495 -3.57 23.76 -4.78
N CYS A 496 -2.54 23.24 -4.11
CA CYS A 496 -2.16 21.83 -4.12
C CYS A 496 -2.44 21.20 -2.76
N LEU A 497 -3.21 20.11 -2.76
CA LEU A 497 -3.41 19.23 -1.61
C LEU A 497 -2.39 18.09 -1.70
N LEU A 498 -1.34 18.17 -0.87
CA LEU A 498 -0.29 17.17 -0.76
C LEU A 498 -0.54 16.29 0.47
N GLN A 499 -0.68 14.99 0.26
CA GLN A 499 -0.97 14.02 1.31
C GLN A 499 0.13 12.96 1.44
N ARG A 500 0.38 12.47 2.66
CA ARG A 500 1.38 11.43 2.96
C ARG A 500 0.70 10.07 3.20
N TYR A 501 0.74 9.18 2.22
CA TYR A 501 0.03 7.89 2.25
C TYR A 501 0.81 6.83 3.05
N HIS A 502 0.15 6.22 4.05
CA HIS A 502 0.80 5.36 5.04
C HIS A 502 0.44 3.86 4.96
N LYS A 503 -0.60 3.46 4.22
CA LYS A 503 -1.02 2.04 4.18
C LYS A 503 0.09 1.13 3.62
N GLY A 504 0.84 1.56 2.60
CA GLY A 504 1.97 0.80 2.03
C GLY A 504 3.35 0.96 2.70
N SER A 505 3.51 1.87 3.68
CA SER A 505 4.85 2.27 4.17
C SER A 505 5.63 1.15 4.89
N SER A 506 4.94 0.23 5.58
CA SER A 506 5.60 -0.84 6.36
C SER A 506 6.29 -1.91 5.51
N LYS A 507 5.92 -2.06 4.23
CA LYS A 507 6.58 -2.99 3.29
C LYS A 507 7.78 -2.36 2.57
N SER A 508 7.94 -1.03 2.62
CA SER A 508 8.93 -0.29 1.82
C SER A 508 9.82 0.69 2.60
N GLY A 509 9.54 0.89 3.90
CA GLY A 509 10.27 1.84 4.76
C GLY A 509 10.12 3.32 4.37
N LYS A 510 9.26 3.65 3.41
CA LYS A 510 9.12 4.99 2.82
C LYS A 510 7.66 5.41 2.77
N ALA A 511 7.39 6.69 3.03
CA ALA A 511 6.08 7.27 2.78
C ALA A 511 5.94 7.61 1.29
N LYS A 512 4.84 7.18 0.65
CA LYS A 512 4.43 7.75 -0.64
C LYS A 512 3.78 9.12 -0.39
N TYR A 513 4.03 10.09 -1.26
CA TYR A 513 3.28 11.35 -1.30
C TYR A 513 2.34 11.35 -2.51
N ILE A 514 1.18 11.98 -2.37
CA ILE A 514 0.16 12.13 -3.42
C ILE A 514 -0.21 13.61 -3.49
N ALA A 515 -0.17 14.20 -4.68
CA ALA A 515 -0.56 15.60 -4.91
C ALA A 515 -1.84 15.67 -5.74
N ARG A 516 -2.71 16.62 -5.41
CA ARG A 516 -3.97 16.92 -6.12
C ARG A 516 -4.10 18.42 -6.28
N PHE A 517 -4.35 18.90 -7.49
CA PHE A 517 -4.38 20.32 -7.80
C PHE A 517 -5.82 20.79 -8.00
N VAL A 518 -6.25 21.79 -7.22
CA VAL A 518 -7.57 22.42 -7.35
C VAL A 518 -7.65 23.16 -8.69
N ALA A 519 -8.79 23.10 -9.38
CA ALA A 519 -8.97 23.76 -10.67
C ALA A 519 -8.65 25.28 -10.58
N PRO A 520 -8.07 25.91 -11.63
CA PRO A 520 -7.70 27.33 -11.56
C PRO A 520 -8.87 28.27 -11.27
N GLN A 521 -10.04 28.02 -11.87
CA GLN A 521 -11.27 28.77 -11.58
C GLN A 521 -11.72 28.64 -10.11
N HIS A 522 -11.59 27.44 -9.52
CA HIS A 522 -11.95 27.18 -8.12
C HIS A 522 -10.87 27.70 -7.15
N THR A 523 -9.63 27.85 -7.60
CA THR A 523 -8.50 28.34 -6.79
C THR A 523 -8.74 29.75 -6.23
N ARG A 524 -9.33 30.67 -7.01
CA ARG A 524 -9.70 32.01 -6.50
C ARG A 524 -10.69 31.93 -5.33
N LEU A 525 -11.68 31.03 -5.43
CA LEU A 525 -12.69 30.82 -4.39
C LEU A 525 -12.08 30.19 -3.12
N CYS A 526 -11.10 29.29 -3.27
CA CYS A 526 -10.28 28.80 -2.16
C CYS A 526 -9.48 29.93 -1.49
N LEU A 527 -8.85 30.82 -2.26
CA LEU A 527 -8.07 31.94 -1.69
C LEU A 527 -8.97 32.93 -0.94
N LEU A 528 -10.14 33.29 -1.47
CA LEU A 528 -11.12 34.15 -0.77
C LEU A 528 -11.49 33.56 0.60
N TYR A 529 -11.80 32.27 0.64
CA TYR A 529 -12.12 31.57 1.88
C TYR A 529 -10.96 31.58 2.88
N LEU A 530 -9.75 31.21 2.43
CA LEU A 530 -8.58 31.05 3.29
C LEU A 530 -7.99 32.38 3.79
N ILE A 531 -8.12 33.46 3.02
CA ILE A 531 -7.51 34.78 3.32
C ILE A 531 -8.51 35.73 4.00
N LEU A 532 -9.79 35.72 3.62
CA LEU A 532 -10.78 36.67 4.16
C LEU A 532 -11.70 36.02 5.21
N ILE A 533 -12.34 34.90 4.84
CA ILE A 533 -13.40 34.30 5.68
C ILE A 533 -12.80 33.56 6.89
N ARG A 534 -11.67 32.87 6.73
CA ARG A 534 -11.05 32.08 7.82
C ARG A 534 -10.52 32.91 8.99
N PRO A 535 -9.87 34.08 8.79
CA PRO A 535 -9.57 34.99 9.87
C PRO A 535 -10.83 35.45 10.65
N MET A 536 -11.95 35.69 9.98
CA MET A 536 -13.22 36.03 10.63
C MET A 536 -13.81 34.85 11.41
N GLN A 537 -13.85 33.64 10.83
CA GLN A 537 -14.27 32.43 11.56
C GLN A 537 -13.43 32.20 12.83
N ARG A 538 -12.12 32.49 12.78
CA ARG A 538 -11.24 32.42 13.97
C ARG A 538 -11.58 33.46 15.04
N ILE A 539 -11.81 34.71 14.66
CA ILE A 539 -12.19 35.79 15.59
C ILE A 539 -13.51 35.43 16.29
N PHE A 540 -14.51 35.01 15.50
CA PHE A 540 -15.82 34.62 16.00
C PHE A 540 -15.78 33.34 16.85
N ALA A 541 -15.03 32.31 16.46
CA ALA A 541 -14.87 31.10 17.29
C ALA A 541 -14.21 31.38 18.65
N LYS A 542 -13.25 32.32 18.73
CA LYS A 542 -12.69 32.78 20.01
C LYS A 542 -13.70 33.58 20.83
N ALA A 543 -14.62 34.30 20.19
CA ALA A 543 -15.62 35.12 20.84
C ALA A 543 -16.84 34.34 21.35
N SER A 544 -17.27 33.28 20.65
CA SER A 544 -18.54 32.58 20.91
C SER A 544 -18.43 31.07 21.13
N ILE A 545 -17.23 30.47 21.06
CA ILE A 545 -17.01 29.03 21.28
C ILE A 545 -15.88 28.83 22.31
N THR A 546 -14.63 28.69 21.87
CA THR A 546 -13.44 28.48 22.71
C THR A 546 -12.18 28.92 21.96
N ASP A 547 -11.08 29.17 22.69
CA ASP A 547 -9.76 29.37 22.09
C ASP A 547 -9.27 28.13 21.30
N ASP A 548 -9.61 26.92 21.74
CA ASP A 548 -9.29 25.68 21.02
C ASP A 548 -9.99 25.62 19.65
N ALA A 549 -11.26 26.04 19.57
CA ALA A 549 -11.99 26.13 18.30
C ALA A 549 -11.31 27.14 17.35
N ALA A 550 -10.86 28.29 17.87
CA ALA A 550 -10.11 29.27 17.10
C ALA A 550 -8.74 28.74 16.62
N SER A 551 -8.07 27.92 17.45
CA SER A 551 -6.84 27.20 17.07
C SER A 551 -7.10 26.23 15.90
N LEU A 552 -8.19 25.46 15.95
CA LEU A 552 -8.57 24.54 14.86
C LEU A 552 -8.78 25.27 13.53
N TYR A 553 -9.47 26.41 13.51
CA TYR A 553 -9.63 27.22 12.28
C TYR A 553 -8.30 27.74 11.71
N THR A 554 -7.23 27.83 12.51
CA THR A 554 -5.88 28.24 12.08
C THR A 554 -5.07 27.10 11.45
N HIS A 555 -5.27 25.86 11.91
CA HIS A 555 -4.38 24.74 11.61
C HIS A 555 -4.99 23.62 10.75
N VAL A 556 -6.29 23.35 10.88
CA VAL A 556 -6.98 22.22 10.23
C VAL A 556 -7.81 22.72 9.06
N LEU A 557 -7.73 22.10 7.86
CA LEU A 557 -8.49 22.58 6.69
C LEU A 557 -10.01 22.48 6.91
N HIS A 558 -10.49 21.31 7.34
CA HIS A 558 -11.91 21.00 7.47
C HIS A 558 -12.39 21.09 8.93
N VAL A 559 -13.12 22.15 9.25
CA VAL A 559 -13.64 22.47 10.58
C VAL A 559 -15.11 22.87 10.45
N ALA A 560 -15.96 22.32 11.31
CA ALA A 560 -17.39 22.63 11.43
C ALA A 560 -17.77 22.67 12.92
N ASP A 561 -18.67 23.57 13.31
CA ASP A 561 -19.14 23.72 14.70
C ASP A 561 -18.00 23.92 15.72
N GLY A 562 -16.87 24.51 15.28
CA GLY A 562 -15.65 24.66 16.07
C GLY A 562 -14.85 23.36 16.30
N LYS A 563 -15.16 22.27 15.58
CA LYS A 563 -14.54 20.94 15.71
C LYS A 563 -13.99 20.44 14.36
N GLN A 564 -12.96 19.60 14.39
CA GLN A 564 -12.46 18.94 13.18
C GLN A 564 -13.50 17.98 12.59
N LEU A 565 -13.64 17.96 11.26
CA LEU A 565 -14.59 17.09 10.57
C LEU A 565 -14.24 15.61 10.75
N SER A 566 -15.23 14.78 11.12
CA SER A 566 -15.10 13.32 11.11
C SER A 566 -15.29 12.76 9.70
N GLY A 567 -14.71 11.59 9.39
CA GLY A 567 -14.92 10.94 8.10
C GLY A 567 -16.41 10.65 7.81
N ALA A 568 -17.20 10.33 8.84
CA ALA A 568 -18.64 10.16 8.72
C ALA A 568 -19.36 11.47 8.33
N LYS A 569 -19.08 12.60 9.00
CA LYS A 569 -19.64 13.91 8.61
C LYS A 569 -19.21 14.29 7.18
N TYR A 570 -17.95 14.09 6.83
CA TYR A 570 -17.43 14.36 5.48
C TYR A 570 -18.21 13.58 4.41
N SER A 571 -18.40 12.27 4.59
CA SER A 571 -19.16 11.44 3.66
C SER A 571 -20.65 11.83 3.58
N ALA A 572 -21.26 12.22 4.71
CA ALA A 572 -22.65 12.68 4.76
C ALA A 572 -22.85 14.01 4.00
N ILE A 573 -21.89 14.93 4.09
CA ILE A 573 -21.91 16.19 3.31
C ILE A 573 -21.87 15.89 1.81
N ILE A 574 -20.92 15.06 1.35
CA ILE A 574 -20.84 14.66 -0.07
C ILE A 574 -22.16 14.02 -0.53
N ARG A 575 -22.70 13.05 0.21
CA ARG A 575 -23.98 12.38 -0.10
C ARG A 575 -25.17 13.36 -0.14
N SER A 576 -25.19 14.35 0.75
CA SER A 576 -26.21 15.40 0.77
C SER A 576 -26.12 16.33 -0.45
N LYS A 577 -24.92 16.73 -0.87
CA LYS A 577 -24.75 17.59 -2.06
C LYS A 577 -25.04 16.82 -3.35
N PHE A 578 -24.58 15.57 -3.50
CA PHE A 578 -24.97 14.72 -4.64
C PHE A 578 -26.49 14.54 -4.73
N LEU A 579 -27.17 14.31 -3.59
CA LEU A 579 -28.63 14.25 -3.55
C LEU A 579 -29.31 15.60 -3.89
N LYS A 580 -28.74 16.75 -3.48
CA LYS A 580 -29.29 18.09 -3.82
C LYS A 580 -29.22 18.38 -5.33
N TYR A 581 -28.09 18.09 -5.97
CA TYR A 581 -27.82 18.56 -7.35
C TYR A 581 -28.08 17.51 -8.44
N LEU A 582 -28.09 16.21 -8.11
CA LEU A 582 -28.28 15.11 -9.05
C LEU A 582 -29.38 14.11 -8.64
N GLU A 583 -30.05 14.33 -7.51
CA GLU A 583 -31.04 13.40 -6.92
C GLU A 583 -30.48 11.99 -6.59
N MET A 584 -29.16 11.80 -6.68
CA MET A 584 -28.46 10.54 -6.47
C MET A 584 -27.73 10.53 -5.11
N PRO A 585 -27.92 9.51 -4.25
CA PRO A 585 -27.38 9.51 -2.89
C PRO A 585 -25.91 9.04 -2.80
N ILE A 586 -25.04 9.53 -3.69
CA ILE A 586 -23.67 9.05 -3.88
C ILE A 586 -22.74 9.49 -2.73
N GLY A 587 -22.13 8.53 -2.03
CA GLY A 587 -21.15 8.79 -0.98
C GLY A 587 -19.69 8.84 -1.48
N VAL A 588 -18.75 9.11 -0.57
CA VAL A 588 -17.30 9.16 -0.88
C VAL A 588 -16.75 7.80 -1.35
N ALA A 589 -17.31 6.68 -0.89
CA ALA A 589 -16.89 5.36 -1.35
C ALA A 589 -17.33 5.11 -2.80
N ASP A 590 -18.55 5.52 -3.13
CA ASP A 590 -19.21 5.34 -4.41
C ASP A 590 -18.60 6.26 -5.48
N PHE A 591 -18.50 7.56 -5.17
CA PHE A 591 -17.87 8.54 -6.05
C PHE A 591 -16.40 8.20 -6.38
N ARG A 592 -15.67 7.57 -5.45
CA ARG A 592 -14.31 7.08 -5.74
C ARG A 592 -14.28 6.00 -6.82
N GLN A 593 -15.27 5.11 -6.88
CA GLN A 593 -15.36 4.09 -7.92
C GLN A 593 -15.75 4.72 -9.25
N ILE A 594 -16.82 5.52 -9.24
CA ILE A 594 -17.34 6.27 -10.40
C ILE A 594 -16.23 7.12 -11.04
N ALA A 595 -15.53 7.95 -10.26
CA ALA A 595 -14.43 8.77 -10.75
C ALA A 595 -13.24 7.93 -11.26
N THR A 596 -12.96 6.77 -10.67
CA THR A 596 -11.89 5.88 -11.16
C THR A 596 -12.23 5.29 -12.51
N ALA A 597 -13.46 4.78 -12.69
CA ALA A 597 -13.93 4.22 -13.96
C ALA A 597 -13.91 5.28 -15.09
N PHE A 598 -14.41 6.49 -14.83
CA PHE A 598 -14.32 7.59 -15.81
C PHE A 598 -12.87 7.97 -16.14
N MET A 599 -11.98 8.06 -15.15
CA MET A 599 -10.57 8.38 -15.39
C MET A 599 -9.84 7.28 -16.16
N SER A 600 -10.09 6.00 -15.87
CA SER A 600 -9.45 4.88 -16.58
C SER A 600 -9.91 4.74 -18.04
N GLN A 601 -11.14 5.16 -18.34
CA GLN A 601 -11.73 5.04 -19.68
C GLN A 601 -11.42 6.24 -20.59
N HIS A 602 -11.57 7.47 -20.08
CA HIS A 602 -11.52 8.69 -20.92
C HIS A 602 -10.17 9.39 -20.93
N LEU A 603 -9.30 9.15 -19.94
CA LEU A 603 -8.03 9.85 -19.82
C LEU A 603 -6.89 8.96 -20.34
N GLN A 604 -6.59 9.13 -21.63
CA GLN A 604 -5.45 8.48 -22.28
C GLN A 604 -4.18 8.64 -21.45
N ILE A 605 -3.39 7.57 -21.39
CA ILE A 605 -2.21 7.46 -20.53
C ILE A 605 -1.20 8.53 -20.95
N CYS A 606 -1.07 9.58 -20.14
CA CYS A 606 0.06 10.49 -20.23
C CYS A 606 1.29 9.76 -19.67
N ASP A 607 1.99 9.02 -20.51
CA ASP A 607 3.25 8.32 -20.19
C ASP A 607 4.44 9.30 -20.03
N LEU A 608 4.24 10.33 -19.19
CA LEU A 608 5.23 11.28 -18.70
C LEU A 608 6.34 10.63 -17.84
N LEU A 609 6.35 9.29 -17.75
CA LEU A 609 7.23 8.48 -16.93
C LEU A 609 7.84 7.28 -17.68
N ASP A 610 7.68 7.18 -19.02
CA ASP A 610 7.95 5.96 -19.82
C ASP A 610 9.42 5.51 -19.88
N ASP A 611 10.36 6.34 -19.39
CA ASP A 611 11.78 6.00 -19.24
C ASP A 611 12.03 5.01 -18.07
N ALA A 612 11.58 3.75 -18.25
CA ALA A 612 12.37 2.51 -18.07
C ALA A 612 11.57 1.26 -17.61
N GLY A 613 10.74 0.67 -18.48
CA GLY A 613 10.66 -0.80 -18.61
C GLY A 613 10.27 -1.65 -17.39
N GLU A 614 9.41 -1.14 -16.51
CA GLU A 614 8.58 -1.91 -15.57
C GLU A 614 7.11 -1.46 -15.77
N GLU A 615 6.14 -2.24 -15.30
CA GLU A 615 4.69 -2.06 -15.61
C GLU A 615 4.19 -0.61 -15.55
N SER A 616 3.59 -0.15 -16.66
CA SER A 616 3.11 1.22 -16.90
C SER A 616 1.86 1.55 -16.06
N SER A 617 2.06 1.82 -14.76
CA SER A 617 0.96 2.21 -13.86
C SER A 617 0.51 3.65 -14.13
N SER A 618 -0.80 3.86 -14.27
CA SER A 618 -1.33 5.19 -14.57
C SER A 618 -0.99 6.21 -13.49
N ILE A 619 -0.78 7.47 -13.90
CA ILE A 619 -0.64 8.60 -12.96
C ILE A 619 -1.90 8.73 -12.10
N PHE A 620 -3.06 8.34 -12.62
CA PHE A 620 -4.31 8.29 -11.87
C PHE A 620 -4.29 7.20 -10.79
N ASP A 621 -3.74 6.00 -11.03
CA ASP A 621 -3.58 4.96 -9.99
C ASP A 621 -2.67 5.45 -8.85
N LEU A 622 -1.59 6.13 -9.21
CA LEU A 622 -0.68 6.78 -8.27
C LEU A 622 -1.39 7.89 -7.47
N GLN A 623 -2.31 8.64 -8.08
CA GLN A 623 -3.08 9.70 -7.43
C GLN A 623 -4.24 9.16 -6.57
N ALA A 624 -4.79 8.00 -6.93
CA ALA A 624 -5.78 7.24 -6.16
C ALA A 624 -5.18 6.54 -4.92
N GLY A 625 -3.85 6.36 -4.91
CA GLY A 625 -3.09 5.69 -3.85
C GLY A 625 -3.00 4.17 -4.01
N HIS A 626 -3.16 3.64 -5.23
CA HIS A 626 -2.96 2.23 -5.53
C HIS A 626 -1.46 1.88 -5.59
N SER A 627 -1.14 0.60 -5.45
CA SER A 627 0.22 0.13 -5.15
C SER A 627 0.98 -0.34 -6.38
N SER A 628 1.33 0.59 -7.28
CA SER A 628 2.38 0.31 -8.26
C SER A 628 3.79 0.41 -7.66
N SER A 629 4.70 -0.33 -8.29
CA SER A 629 6.11 -0.47 -7.96
C SER A 629 6.91 0.82 -8.17
N THR A 630 7.73 1.20 -7.19
CA THR A 630 9.04 1.88 -7.34
C THR A 630 9.18 3.21 -8.14
N ALA A 631 8.16 3.75 -8.80
CA ALA A 631 8.24 4.92 -9.71
C ALA A 631 8.89 6.18 -9.10
N ALA A 632 8.82 6.37 -7.79
CA ALA A 632 9.39 7.53 -7.08
C ALA A 632 10.93 7.52 -6.92
N MET A 633 11.66 6.57 -7.52
CA MET A 633 13.07 6.30 -7.18
C MET A 633 14.09 6.42 -8.34
N ARG A 634 13.66 6.57 -9.61
CA ARG A 634 14.57 6.70 -10.77
C ARG A 634 14.87 8.14 -11.22
N TYR A 635 13.99 9.10 -10.93
CA TYR A 635 14.20 10.50 -11.36
C TYR A 635 15.31 11.19 -10.56
N GLY A 636 16.24 11.82 -11.31
CA GLY A 636 17.45 12.43 -10.77
C GLY A 636 17.18 13.44 -9.66
N ARG A 637 18.04 13.43 -8.64
CA ARG A 637 18.01 14.37 -7.51
C ARG A 637 19.14 15.37 -7.65
N THR A 638 18.82 16.66 -7.59
CA THR A 638 19.79 17.65 -7.12
C THR A 638 19.96 17.48 -5.60
N THR A 639 21.11 17.89 -5.04
CA THR A 639 21.52 17.56 -3.66
C THR A 639 20.56 18.08 -2.57
N ASN A 640 19.70 19.06 -2.88
CA ASN A 640 18.79 19.67 -1.91
C ASN A 640 17.39 19.03 -1.88
N GLU A 641 17.00 18.22 -2.87
CA GLU A 641 15.62 17.70 -3.03
C GLU A 641 15.27 16.51 -2.12
N SER A 642 16.03 16.28 -1.05
CA SER A 642 15.99 15.02 -0.29
C SER A 642 14.71 14.76 0.52
N GLN A 643 13.89 15.78 0.79
CA GLN A 643 12.71 15.71 1.68
C GLN A 643 11.34 15.85 0.99
N PHE A 644 11.28 16.40 -0.22
CA PHE A 644 10.02 16.68 -0.93
C PHE A 644 9.79 15.71 -2.11
N MET A 645 8.60 15.76 -2.71
CA MET A 645 8.30 15.03 -3.95
C MET A 645 9.16 15.58 -5.11
N ASN A 646 9.62 14.71 -6.03
CA ASN A 646 10.36 15.13 -7.22
C ASN A 646 9.49 16.06 -8.09
N ARG A 647 10.09 17.12 -8.64
CA ARG A 647 9.40 18.13 -9.48
C ARG A 647 8.66 17.52 -10.68
N ASN A 648 9.20 16.48 -11.31
CA ASN A 648 8.54 15.80 -12.43
C ASN A 648 7.25 15.09 -11.99
N MET A 649 7.27 14.48 -10.80
CA MET A 649 6.09 13.80 -10.23
C MET A 649 5.00 14.80 -9.78
N LEU A 650 5.39 15.99 -9.29
CA LEU A 650 4.45 17.08 -9.04
C LEU A 650 3.81 17.58 -10.35
N ARG A 651 4.60 17.74 -11.42
CA ARG A 651 4.08 18.11 -12.76
C ARG A 651 3.14 17.04 -13.33
N ALA A 652 3.49 15.77 -13.19
CA ALA A 652 2.64 14.64 -13.58
C ALA A 652 1.28 14.67 -12.85
N PHE A 653 1.27 14.84 -11.53
CA PHE A 653 0.02 14.98 -10.77
C PHE A 653 -0.77 16.25 -11.12
N GLN A 654 -0.10 17.36 -11.48
CA GLN A 654 -0.77 18.56 -11.96
C GLN A 654 -1.43 18.33 -13.33
N MET A 655 -0.78 17.61 -14.24
CA MET A 655 -1.33 17.27 -15.55
C MET A 655 -2.51 16.30 -15.41
N ALA A 656 -2.42 15.27 -14.55
CA ALA A 656 -3.54 14.37 -14.26
C ALA A 656 -4.76 15.11 -13.68
N SER A 657 -4.56 15.98 -12.67
CA SER A 657 -5.65 16.82 -12.16
C SER A 657 -6.25 17.74 -13.25
N ARG A 658 -5.44 18.29 -14.16
CA ARG A 658 -5.91 19.13 -15.28
C ARG A 658 -6.69 18.33 -16.34
N GLN A 659 -6.26 17.14 -16.70
CA GLN A 659 -6.97 16.26 -17.65
C GLN A 659 -8.38 15.90 -17.12
N TRP A 660 -8.49 15.57 -15.82
CA TRP A 660 -9.80 15.38 -15.18
C TRP A 660 -10.66 16.65 -15.17
N GLN A 661 -10.05 17.82 -14.96
CA GLN A 661 -10.75 19.10 -15.01
C GLN A 661 -11.26 19.45 -16.42
N GLN A 662 -10.50 19.09 -17.46
CA GLN A 662 -10.92 19.22 -18.85
C GLN A 662 -12.08 18.27 -19.18
N LEU A 663 -12.05 17.02 -18.69
CA LEU A 663 -13.15 16.06 -18.84
C LEU A 663 -14.45 16.53 -18.16
N LEU A 664 -14.33 17.19 -17.00
CA LEU A 664 -15.46 17.86 -16.31
C LEU A 664 -15.87 19.21 -16.94
N GLY A 665 -15.31 19.61 -18.09
CA GLY A 665 -15.65 20.86 -18.79
C GLY A 665 -15.17 22.16 -18.12
N LEU A 666 -14.28 22.07 -17.12
CA LEU A 666 -13.81 23.20 -16.29
C LEU A 666 -12.70 24.01 -16.99
N THR A 667 -12.85 24.22 -18.31
CA THR A 667 -11.73 24.52 -19.21
C THR A 667 -11.28 25.98 -19.13
N LEU A 668 -9.97 26.15 -18.94
CA LEU A 668 -9.29 27.44 -19.01
C LEU A 668 -9.51 28.13 -20.38
N LYS A 669 -9.82 29.44 -20.34
CA LYS A 669 -9.19 30.34 -21.33
C LYS A 669 -7.70 30.45 -20.96
N PRO A 670 -6.75 30.31 -21.91
CA PRO A 670 -5.36 30.59 -21.60
C PRO A 670 -5.20 32.06 -21.21
N ALA A 671 -4.61 32.31 -20.04
CA ALA A 671 -3.92 33.57 -19.81
C ALA A 671 -2.69 33.60 -20.72
N LYS A 672 -2.40 34.74 -21.36
CA LYS A 672 -1.37 34.84 -22.39
C LYS A 672 -0.02 34.36 -21.86
N GLU A 673 0.63 33.46 -22.59
CA GLU A 673 1.91 32.85 -22.17
C GLU A 673 3.07 33.87 -22.08
N SER A 674 2.88 35.07 -22.65
CA SER A 674 3.74 36.25 -22.50
C SER A 674 4.00 36.68 -21.05
N GLU A 675 3.19 36.29 -20.06
CA GLU A 675 3.41 36.64 -18.64
C GLU A 675 4.22 35.60 -17.84
N PHE A 676 4.51 34.43 -18.40
CA PHE A 676 5.26 33.36 -17.70
C PHE A 676 6.77 33.33 -18.04
N MET A 677 7.21 34.11 -19.03
CA MET A 677 8.54 34.00 -19.65
C MET A 677 9.51 35.15 -19.34
N GLU A 678 9.53 35.68 -18.11
CA GLU A 678 10.76 36.34 -17.64
C GLU A 678 11.15 36.06 -16.18
N ALA A 679 12.02 35.08 -16.03
CA ALA A 679 12.85 34.84 -14.85
C ALA A 679 14.23 34.34 -15.30
N LYS A 680 14.93 35.16 -16.10
CA LYS A 680 16.28 34.88 -16.58
C LYS A 680 17.20 34.61 -15.38
N SER A 681 17.80 33.42 -15.35
CA SER A 681 18.93 33.15 -14.45
C SER A 681 20.13 33.91 -15.00
N PRO A 682 20.91 34.65 -14.18
CA PRO A 682 22.03 35.44 -14.70
C PRO A 682 23.10 34.53 -15.30
N THR A 683 23.39 34.75 -16.59
CA THR A 683 24.44 34.04 -17.32
C THR A 683 25.81 34.46 -16.78
N ARG A 684 26.76 33.54 -16.74
CA ARG A 684 28.03 33.71 -16.00
C ARG A 684 29.12 34.48 -16.78
N GLN A 685 28.73 35.45 -17.62
CA GLN A 685 29.63 36.18 -18.52
C GLN A 685 29.45 37.70 -18.56
N ASP A 686 28.31 38.24 -18.12
CA ASP A 686 27.98 39.67 -18.27
C ASP A 686 28.27 40.49 -17.00
N VAL A 687 29.42 40.24 -16.35
CA VAL A 687 29.93 41.04 -15.21
C VAL A 687 31.43 41.30 -15.39
N ALA A 688 31.73 42.08 -16.42
CA ALA A 688 32.98 42.82 -16.57
C ALA A 688 32.63 44.24 -17.07
N ASP A 689 33.45 45.20 -16.65
CA ASP A 689 33.44 46.63 -17.00
C ASP A 689 32.37 47.56 -16.38
N THR A 690 32.84 48.73 -15.91
CA THR A 690 32.13 49.95 -15.43
C THR A 690 31.11 49.78 -14.27
N VAL A 691 31.33 50.17 -12.99
CA VAL A 691 32.16 51.19 -12.27
C VAL A 691 31.44 52.54 -12.06
N ASP A 692 31.65 53.12 -10.86
CA ASP A 692 31.10 54.37 -10.26
C ASP A 692 29.56 54.39 -10.04
N GLU A 693 28.95 54.98 -9.00
CA GLU A 693 29.37 55.44 -7.65
C GLU A 693 28.09 55.33 -6.72
N GLU A 694 27.96 55.72 -5.45
CA GLU A 694 28.69 56.65 -4.56
C GLU A 694 28.60 56.21 -3.06
N GLU A 695 28.19 57.10 -2.14
CA GLU A 695 28.26 57.02 -0.67
C GLU A 695 27.28 56.10 0.10
N VAL A 696 27.78 55.42 1.15
CA VAL A 696 27.41 55.68 2.57
C VAL A 696 28.64 55.40 3.47
N ILE A 697 28.96 56.26 4.43
CA ILE A 697 30.20 56.21 5.23
C ILE A 697 30.00 55.60 6.65
N VAL A 698 30.77 54.53 6.92
CA VAL A 698 31.56 54.14 8.12
C VAL A 698 31.27 54.88 9.46
N TYR A 699 31.08 54.22 10.61
CA TYR A 699 32.07 53.69 11.60
C TYR A 699 31.35 53.00 12.80
N THR A 700 31.93 52.19 13.70
CA THR A 700 33.31 51.77 14.08
C THR A 700 33.33 50.26 14.40
N ASP A 701 34.35 49.48 13.99
CA ASP A 701 35.54 49.06 14.79
C ASP A 701 35.18 48.40 16.14
N ARG A 702 35.36 47.07 16.38
CA ARG A 702 36.63 46.30 16.54
C ARG A 702 36.40 44.77 16.38
N SER A 703 37.36 43.86 16.15
CA SER A 703 38.80 43.92 15.79
C SER A 703 39.30 42.53 15.24
N ARG A 704 40.57 42.12 15.48
CA ARG A 704 41.27 40.86 15.09
C ARG A 704 42.43 40.60 16.10
N PRO A 705 43.27 39.52 16.05
CA PRO A 705 43.23 38.25 15.28
C PRO A 705 43.14 37.00 16.21
N VAL A 706 43.40 35.74 15.79
CA VAL A 706 44.72 35.02 15.81
C VAL A 706 44.62 33.68 15.01
N GLU A 707 45.77 33.06 14.71
CA GLU A 707 46.02 31.98 13.72
C GLU A 707 45.77 30.52 14.17
N LEU A 708 46.04 29.57 13.24
CA LEU A 708 46.02 28.13 13.43
C LEU A 708 47.23 27.63 14.25
N ILE A 709 47.00 26.77 15.25
CA ILE A 709 47.97 25.72 15.67
C ILE A 709 47.21 24.40 15.89
N SER A 710 47.83 23.26 15.54
CA SER A 710 47.23 21.93 15.65
C SER A 710 47.56 21.21 16.96
N THR A 711 46.62 20.43 17.51
CA THR A 711 46.92 19.16 18.19
C THR A 711 45.79 18.13 18.04
N ARG A 712 46.16 16.87 17.75
CA ARG A 712 45.40 15.66 18.16
C ARG A 712 46.16 15.04 19.33
N PRO A 713 45.51 14.39 20.31
CA PRO A 713 45.42 12.91 20.29
C PRO A 713 44.17 12.37 21.03
N PRO A 714 44.04 11.05 21.31
CA PRO A 714 44.53 9.87 20.58
C PRO A 714 43.37 8.95 20.13
N ALA A 715 43.70 7.88 19.38
CA ALA A 715 42.78 6.77 19.14
C ALA A 715 43.14 5.55 20.01
N LYS A 716 42.17 4.66 20.29
CA LYS A 716 42.40 3.25 20.63
C LYS A 716 41.78 2.36 19.56
N ASN A 717 42.46 1.24 19.27
CA ASN A 717 42.23 0.46 18.06
C ASN A 717 41.16 -0.63 18.24
N PHE A 718 40.45 -0.92 17.16
CA PHE A 718 40.28 -2.32 16.72
C PHE A 718 40.65 -2.41 15.23
N ARG A 719 41.59 -3.30 14.90
CA ARG A 719 41.97 -3.63 13.52
C ARG A 719 41.22 -4.90 13.10
N THR A 720 40.55 -4.86 11.96
CA THR A 720 40.28 -6.08 11.19
C THR A 720 41.26 -6.10 10.01
N ILE A 721 42.20 -7.03 10.03
CA ILE A 721 43.23 -7.14 8.99
C ILE A 721 42.61 -7.85 7.78
N CYS A 722 42.64 -7.23 6.61
CA CYS A 722 42.30 -7.87 5.34
C CYS A 722 43.58 -8.11 4.54
N LEU A 723 44.15 -9.32 4.65
CA LEU A 723 45.32 -9.73 3.86
C LEU A 723 44.89 -9.97 2.41
N VAL A 724 45.26 -9.04 1.51
CA VAL A 724 45.15 -9.25 0.06
C VAL A 724 46.45 -9.91 -0.41
N PRO A 725 46.42 -11.14 -0.99
CA PRO A 725 47.64 -11.79 -1.48
C PRO A 725 48.28 -11.00 -2.62
N ASN A 726 49.57 -10.68 -2.45
CA ASN A 726 50.34 -9.81 -3.36
C ASN A 726 50.84 -10.56 -4.61
N HIS A 727 49.93 -11.09 -5.43
CA HIS A 727 50.26 -11.47 -6.81
C HIS A 727 50.13 -10.27 -7.74
N ARG A 728 51.25 -9.56 -7.95
CA ARG A 728 51.43 -8.67 -9.09
C ARG A 728 51.56 -9.49 -10.37
N ALA A 729 50.45 -9.71 -11.07
CA ALA A 729 50.46 -9.99 -12.50
C ALA A 729 50.15 -8.69 -13.26
N HIS A 730 50.79 -8.48 -14.41
CA HIS A 730 50.48 -7.35 -15.28
C HIS A 730 49.10 -7.57 -15.92
N LEU A 731 48.21 -6.57 -15.82
CA LEU A 731 46.99 -6.51 -16.64
C LEU A 731 47.16 -5.35 -17.64
N SER A 732 47.59 -5.72 -18.84
CA SER A 732 47.52 -4.88 -20.04
C SER A 732 46.12 -4.97 -20.66
N ASN A 733 45.81 -4.05 -21.60
CA ASN A 733 44.67 -4.20 -22.51
C ASN A 733 44.99 -5.24 -23.61
N SER A 734 45.40 -6.45 -23.21
CA SER A 734 45.53 -7.59 -24.12
C SER A 734 44.14 -8.05 -24.56
N PRO A 735 43.93 -8.36 -25.86
CA PRO A 735 42.68 -9.00 -26.28
C PRO A 735 42.56 -10.39 -25.65
N PRO A 736 41.33 -10.89 -25.37
CA PRO A 736 41.12 -12.23 -24.84
C PRO A 736 41.76 -13.32 -25.72
N ASP A 737 42.12 -14.46 -25.13
CA ASP A 737 42.55 -15.65 -25.88
C ASP A 737 41.57 -15.95 -27.04
N LEU A 738 42.11 -16.12 -28.24
CA LEU A 738 41.39 -16.51 -29.45
C LEU A 738 40.55 -17.77 -29.22
N LYS A 739 41.04 -18.70 -28.38
CA LYS A 739 40.30 -19.88 -27.93
C LYS A 739 39.01 -19.52 -27.19
N CYS A 740 39.04 -18.52 -26.30
CA CYS A 740 37.88 -18.05 -25.54
C CYS A 740 36.91 -17.25 -26.42
N PHE A 741 37.39 -16.49 -27.41
CA PHE A 741 36.54 -15.90 -28.46
C PHE A 741 35.80 -16.98 -29.27
N ILE A 742 36.49 -18.05 -29.69
CA ILE A 742 35.90 -19.18 -30.43
C ILE A 742 34.89 -19.93 -29.55
N GLN A 743 35.21 -20.21 -28.28
CA GLN A 743 34.28 -20.83 -27.34
C GLN A 743 33.03 -19.97 -27.12
N ALA A 744 33.17 -18.65 -26.96
CA ALA A 744 32.03 -17.74 -26.86
C ALA A 744 31.10 -17.84 -28.08
N GLN A 745 31.65 -17.93 -29.29
CA GLN A 745 30.86 -18.13 -30.51
C GLN A 745 30.18 -19.50 -30.54
N GLN A 746 30.87 -20.58 -30.13
CA GLN A 746 30.28 -21.92 -30.04
C GLN A 746 29.11 -21.96 -29.04
N GLY A 747 29.23 -21.28 -27.89
CA GLY A 747 28.13 -21.13 -26.94
C GLY A 747 26.98 -20.27 -27.47
N LEU A 748 27.28 -19.18 -28.18
CA LEU A 748 26.26 -18.38 -28.87
C LEU A 748 25.48 -19.21 -29.90
N ASN A 749 26.10 -20.21 -30.53
CA ASN A 749 25.40 -21.12 -31.43
C ASN A 749 24.58 -22.19 -30.67
N ARG A 750 25.05 -22.65 -29.49
CA ARG A 750 24.37 -23.68 -28.67
C ARG A 750 23.09 -23.19 -27.99
N VAL A 751 23.11 -21.99 -27.42
CA VAL A 751 21.96 -21.40 -26.69
C VAL A 751 20.77 -21.12 -27.64
N PHE A 752 21.03 -21.13 -28.95
CA PHE A 752 20.34 -20.29 -29.91
C PHE A 752 20.49 -20.88 -31.34
N PRO A 753 19.74 -21.95 -31.71
CA PRO A 753 20.12 -22.82 -32.83
C PRO A 753 19.86 -22.29 -34.25
N THR A 754 19.19 -21.14 -34.43
CA THR A 754 18.85 -20.65 -35.79
C THR A 754 20.02 -19.95 -36.46
N GLU A 755 20.05 -19.98 -37.80
CA GLU A 755 21.07 -19.36 -38.63
C GLU A 755 21.19 -17.83 -38.47
N ASN A 756 22.30 -17.26 -38.96
CA ASN A 756 22.58 -15.82 -39.04
C ASN A 756 22.70 -15.03 -37.71
N ARG A 757 23.10 -15.68 -36.60
CA ARG A 757 23.34 -14.99 -35.32
C ARG A 757 24.72 -14.32 -35.24
N LYS A 758 24.72 -13.01 -34.98
CA LYS A 758 25.90 -12.14 -34.86
C LYS A 758 25.88 -11.41 -33.51
N TRP A 759 27.07 -11.13 -32.96
CA TRP A 759 27.22 -10.27 -31.78
C TRP A 759 26.78 -8.83 -32.10
N ARG A 760 26.16 -8.14 -31.13
CA ARG A 760 25.70 -6.75 -31.31
C ARG A 760 26.83 -5.72 -31.14
N SER A 761 27.92 -6.08 -30.44
CA SER A 761 29.16 -5.30 -30.43
C SER A 761 30.39 -6.19 -30.19
N ARG A 762 31.58 -5.67 -30.52
CA ARG A 762 32.85 -6.33 -30.19
C ARG A 762 33.02 -6.45 -28.67
N ASN A 763 32.61 -5.45 -27.89
CA ASN A 763 32.71 -5.48 -26.43
C ASN A 763 31.77 -6.51 -25.80
N GLN A 764 30.61 -6.81 -26.41
CA GLN A 764 29.77 -7.92 -25.98
C GLN A 764 30.47 -9.28 -26.16
N HIS A 765 31.13 -9.50 -27.30
CA HIS A 765 31.90 -10.73 -27.55
C HIS A 765 33.10 -10.84 -26.61
N SER A 766 33.87 -9.75 -26.45
CA SER A 766 34.99 -9.66 -25.49
C SER A 766 34.55 -9.89 -24.04
N LEU A 767 33.36 -9.42 -23.63
CA LEU A 767 32.82 -9.67 -22.29
C LEU A 767 32.61 -11.16 -22.04
N VAL A 768 31.97 -11.88 -22.97
CA VAL A 768 31.77 -13.33 -22.83
C VAL A 768 33.12 -14.07 -22.86
N ALA A 769 34.05 -13.64 -23.73
CA ALA A 769 35.39 -14.22 -23.78
C ALA A 769 36.17 -14.02 -22.47
N HIS A 770 36.19 -12.81 -21.89
CA HIS A 770 36.84 -12.53 -20.60
C HIS A 770 36.27 -13.36 -19.44
N VAL A 771 34.95 -13.65 -19.43
CA VAL A 771 34.34 -14.51 -18.40
C VAL A 771 34.76 -15.97 -18.61
N LEU A 772 34.85 -16.46 -19.85
CA LEU A 772 35.33 -17.81 -20.15
C LEU A 772 36.82 -18.00 -19.84
N GLU A 773 37.63 -16.97 -20.08
CA GLU A 773 39.05 -16.90 -19.76
C GLU A 773 39.31 -16.77 -18.25
N GLY A 774 38.31 -16.32 -17.48
CA GLY A 774 38.42 -16.13 -16.03
C GLY A 774 39.17 -14.86 -15.62
N ILE A 775 39.14 -13.80 -16.45
CA ILE A 775 39.77 -12.51 -16.12
C ILE A 775 39.21 -11.99 -14.80
N ARG A 776 40.13 -11.61 -13.89
CA ARG A 776 39.86 -11.37 -12.48
C ARG A 776 38.76 -10.35 -12.23
N ASP A 777 38.89 -9.14 -12.75
CA ASP A 777 37.94 -8.05 -12.50
C ASP A 777 37.58 -7.40 -13.85
N VAL A 778 36.29 -7.43 -14.21
CA VAL A 778 35.77 -6.86 -15.48
C VAL A 778 34.57 -5.95 -15.19
N LEU A 779 34.54 -4.78 -15.82
CA LEU A 779 33.42 -3.84 -15.80
C LEU A 779 32.88 -3.67 -17.23
N ALA A 780 31.59 -3.95 -17.44
CA ALA A 780 30.92 -3.82 -18.72
C ALA A 780 29.88 -2.69 -18.69
N VAL A 781 30.23 -1.55 -19.29
CA VAL A 781 29.32 -0.41 -19.52
C VAL A 781 28.79 -0.51 -20.94
N LEU A 782 27.75 -1.33 -21.13
CA LEU A 782 27.15 -1.62 -22.43
C LEU A 782 25.64 -1.28 -22.39
N PRO A 783 25.06 -0.70 -23.47
CA PRO A 783 23.66 -0.28 -23.51
C PRO A 783 22.63 -1.28 -22.98
N THR A 784 21.52 -0.77 -22.46
CA THR A 784 20.32 -1.60 -22.21
C THR A 784 19.83 -2.23 -23.51
N GLY A 785 19.29 -3.46 -23.43
CA GLY A 785 18.85 -4.22 -24.61
C GLY A 785 19.97 -4.82 -25.49
N ILE A 786 21.26 -4.50 -25.29
CA ILE A 786 22.34 -5.08 -26.12
C ILE A 786 22.54 -6.60 -25.89
N GLY A 787 22.05 -7.14 -24.77
CA GLY A 787 22.20 -8.54 -24.40
C GLY A 787 23.40 -8.80 -23.46
N LYS A 788 23.54 -7.99 -22.39
CA LYS A 788 24.56 -8.19 -21.35
C LYS A 788 24.49 -9.57 -20.69
N SER A 789 23.27 -10.11 -20.51
CA SER A 789 22.99 -11.41 -19.87
C SER A 789 23.71 -12.61 -20.50
N LEU A 790 24.17 -12.48 -21.75
CA LEU A 790 25.01 -13.49 -22.39
C LEU A 790 26.33 -13.75 -21.64
N SER A 791 26.81 -12.79 -20.84
CA SER A 791 28.02 -12.94 -20.00
C SER A 791 27.88 -13.95 -18.87
N PHE A 792 26.67 -14.41 -18.54
CA PHE A 792 26.44 -15.53 -17.61
C PHE A 792 25.71 -16.71 -18.27
N ILE A 793 24.80 -16.45 -19.21
CA ILE A 793 24.09 -17.50 -19.97
C ILE A 793 25.07 -18.38 -20.76
N ILE A 794 25.98 -17.79 -21.55
CA ILE A 794 26.89 -18.58 -22.40
C ILE A 794 27.93 -19.35 -21.57
N PRO A 795 28.61 -18.77 -20.56
CA PRO A 795 29.54 -19.51 -19.72
C PRO A 795 28.89 -20.65 -18.92
N ALA A 796 27.65 -20.51 -18.45
CA ALA A 796 26.90 -21.58 -17.77
C ALA A 796 26.60 -22.80 -18.68
N VAL A 797 26.58 -22.62 -20.01
CA VAL A 797 26.35 -23.67 -21.01
C VAL A 797 27.67 -24.26 -21.55
N ILE A 798 28.79 -23.56 -21.38
CA ILE A 798 30.12 -24.04 -21.80
C ILE A 798 30.88 -24.73 -20.66
N GLN A 799 30.81 -24.19 -19.44
CA GLN A 799 31.68 -24.59 -18.34
C GLN A 799 30.97 -25.42 -17.26
N ASP A 800 31.75 -26.22 -16.55
CA ASP A 800 31.31 -26.98 -15.37
C ASP A 800 31.76 -26.30 -14.08
N LYS A 801 31.26 -25.08 -13.89
CA LYS A 801 31.43 -24.23 -12.72
C LYS A 801 30.20 -23.38 -12.49
N VAL A 802 30.00 -22.96 -11.25
CA VAL A 802 28.83 -22.18 -10.82
C VAL A 802 29.09 -20.67 -10.92
N ILE A 803 28.10 -19.93 -11.40
CA ILE A 803 28.09 -18.46 -11.46
C ILE A 803 27.16 -17.93 -10.36
N ILE A 804 27.63 -16.99 -9.55
CA ILE A 804 26.80 -16.33 -8.54
C ILE A 804 26.33 -15.00 -9.11
N LEU A 805 25.04 -14.87 -9.41
CA LEU A 805 24.44 -13.69 -10.02
C LEU A 805 23.68 -12.86 -8.99
N ILE A 806 24.28 -11.75 -8.58
CA ILE A 806 23.71 -10.77 -7.64
C ILE A 806 22.89 -9.75 -8.43
N VAL A 807 21.61 -9.65 -8.10
CA VAL A 807 20.63 -8.74 -8.74
C VAL A 807 20.08 -7.71 -7.74
N PRO A 808 19.74 -6.49 -8.19
CA PRO A 808 19.33 -5.41 -7.29
C PRO A 808 17.90 -5.56 -6.73
N LEU A 809 17.03 -6.36 -7.38
CA LEU A 809 15.60 -6.48 -7.05
C LEU A 809 15.15 -7.94 -7.10
N VAL A 810 14.22 -8.31 -6.20
CA VAL A 810 13.65 -9.67 -6.13
C VAL A 810 12.79 -9.98 -7.37
N ALA A 811 12.07 -9.00 -7.95
CA ALA A 811 11.30 -9.20 -9.18
C ALA A 811 12.21 -9.61 -10.37
N VAL A 812 13.31 -8.88 -10.57
CA VAL A 812 14.34 -9.18 -11.58
C VAL A 812 14.95 -10.58 -11.37
N LYS A 813 15.09 -11.01 -10.11
CA LYS A 813 15.53 -12.36 -9.75
C LYS A 813 14.63 -13.46 -10.34
N HIS A 814 13.31 -13.28 -10.27
CA HIS A 814 12.34 -14.24 -10.77
C HIS A 814 12.20 -14.22 -12.30
N ASP A 815 12.29 -13.05 -12.94
CA ASP A 815 12.27 -12.98 -14.40
C ASP A 815 13.53 -13.59 -15.04
N ILE A 816 14.71 -13.39 -14.43
CA ILE A 816 15.92 -14.09 -14.87
C ILE A 816 15.82 -15.60 -14.64
N ALA A 817 15.28 -16.06 -13.50
CA ALA A 817 15.02 -17.48 -13.27
C ALA A 817 14.13 -18.09 -14.36
N ARG A 818 13.00 -17.45 -14.68
CA ARG A 818 12.10 -17.86 -15.77
C ARG A 818 12.83 -18.00 -17.12
N ARG A 819 13.62 -16.99 -17.51
CA ARG A 819 14.41 -17.02 -18.76
C ARG A 819 15.49 -18.12 -18.75
N LEU A 820 16.02 -18.50 -17.59
CA LEU A 820 16.96 -19.62 -17.47
C LEU A 820 16.24 -20.97 -17.57
N SER A 821 15.02 -21.12 -17.03
CA SER A 821 14.16 -22.29 -17.27
C SER A 821 13.85 -22.46 -18.76
N GLU A 822 13.46 -21.38 -19.45
CA GLU A 822 13.16 -21.36 -20.89
C GLU A 822 14.35 -21.80 -21.76
N LEU A 823 15.58 -21.55 -21.30
CA LEU A 823 16.83 -22.00 -21.93
C LEU A 823 17.34 -23.36 -21.43
N ASN A 824 16.59 -24.05 -20.55
CA ASN A 824 16.99 -25.29 -19.87
C ASN A 824 18.32 -25.19 -19.10
N ILE A 825 18.64 -24.00 -18.57
CA ILE A 825 19.85 -23.77 -17.77
C ILE A 825 19.53 -24.00 -16.29
N SER A 826 20.14 -25.05 -15.73
CA SER A 826 20.02 -25.38 -14.31
C SER A 826 20.45 -24.20 -13.42
N HIS A 827 19.55 -23.76 -12.53
CA HIS A 827 19.77 -22.63 -11.65
C HIS A 827 18.99 -22.79 -10.34
N ASP A 828 19.33 -22.00 -9.32
CA ASP A 828 18.64 -21.99 -8.03
C ASP A 828 18.52 -20.57 -7.45
N LEU A 829 17.53 -20.34 -6.60
CA LEU A 829 17.30 -19.08 -5.87
C LEU A 829 17.93 -19.17 -4.48
N TRP A 830 18.97 -18.37 -4.23
CA TRP A 830 19.68 -18.43 -2.96
C TRP A 830 18.78 -18.07 -1.76
N SER A 831 18.85 -18.90 -0.73
CA SER A 831 18.22 -18.69 0.58
C SER A 831 19.15 -19.10 1.73
N PRO A 832 18.91 -18.63 2.96
CA PRO A 832 19.64 -19.12 4.14
C PRO A 832 19.44 -20.60 4.48
N ARG A 833 18.53 -21.31 3.80
CA ARG A 833 18.27 -22.75 3.94
C ARG A 833 18.79 -23.59 2.76
N THR A 834 19.45 -22.98 1.78
CA THR A 834 19.95 -23.66 0.57
C THR A 834 21.19 -24.51 0.89
N ASN A 835 20.95 -25.73 1.39
CA ASN A 835 22.00 -26.69 1.75
C ASN A 835 22.51 -27.53 0.55
N ALA A 836 21.79 -27.55 -0.57
CA ALA A 836 22.12 -28.38 -1.73
C ALA A 836 22.84 -27.55 -2.81
N VAL A 837 24.11 -27.88 -3.08
CA VAL A 837 24.94 -27.20 -4.10
C VAL A 837 25.25 -28.12 -5.30
N GLY A 838 24.44 -29.15 -5.50
CA GLY A 838 24.80 -30.32 -6.32
C GLY A 838 24.51 -30.23 -7.82
N ALA A 839 23.80 -29.21 -8.31
CA ALA A 839 23.32 -29.20 -9.71
C ALA A 839 23.18 -27.82 -10.39
N ALA A 840 23.11 -26.71 -9.64
CA ALA A 840 22.84 -25.38 -10.21
C ALA A 840 24.09 -24.79 -10.90
N LYS A 841 23.96 -24.37 -12.17
CA LYS A 841 25.01 -23.63 -12.91
C LYS A 841 24.99 -22.14 -12.58
N ILE A 842 23.81 -21.59 -12.24
CA ILE A 842 23.64 -20.18 -11.84
C ILE A 842 22.90 -20.13 -10.50
N ILE A 843 23.45 -19.39 -9.54
CA ILE A 843 22.81 -19.11 -8.25
C ILE A 843 22.36 -17.65 -8.26
N LEU A 844 21.06 -17.42 -8.12
CA LEU A 844 20.44 -16.10 -8.15
C LEU A 844 20.29 -15.52 -6.74
N VAL A 845 20.95 -14.39 -6.49
CA VAL A 845 21.06 -13.75 -5.18
C VAL A 845 20.52 -12.33 -5.24
N SER A 846 19.61 -11.97 -4.34
CA SER A 846 19.18 -10.57 -4.16
C SER A 846 20.25 -9.79 -3.39
N ILE A 847 20.59 -8.56 -3.78
CA ILE A 847 21.63 -7.74 -3.13
C ILE A 847 21.42 -7.55 -1.62
N GLU A 848 20.17 -7.53 -1.16
CA GLU A 848 19.81 -7.46 0.26
C GLU A 848 20.20 -8.73 1.04
N SER A 849 20.22 -9.89 0.37
CA SER A 849 20.56 -11.19 0.94
C SER A 849 22.06 -11.37 1.18
N VAL A 850 22.89 -10.57 0.50
CA VAL A 850 24.36 -10.61 0.55
C VAL A 850 24.92 -10.15 1.91
N ASP A 851 24.15 -9.40 2.71
CA ASP A 851 24.60 -8.94 4.04
C ASP A 851 24.58 -10.08 5.08
N SER A 852 24.01 -11.25 4.73
CA SER A 852 23.92 -12.42 5.60
C SER A 852 25.26 -13.15 5.80
N ASP A 853 25.58 -13.53 7.03
CA ASP A 853 26.73 -14.41 7.32
C ASP A 853 26.57 -15.81 6.69
N HIS A 854 25.34 -16.26 6.45
CA HIS A 854 25.07 -17.49 5.69
C HIS A 854 25.54 -17.36 4.24
N TYR A 855 25.38 -16.19 3.60
CA TYR A 855 25.88 -15.96 2.24
C TYR A 855 27.40 -15.99 2.21
N VAL A 856 28.06 -15.28 3.13
CA VAL A 856 29.53 -15.29 3.25
C VAL A 856 30.08 -16.72 3.47
N THR A 857 29.38 -17.53 4.27
CA THR A 857 29.75 -18.93 4.53
C THR A 857 29.54 -19.82 3.30
N PHE A 858 28.41 -19.66 2.62
CA PHE A 858 28.04 -20.39 1.40
C PHE A 858 28.99 -20.13 0.23
N VAL A 859 29.39 -18.87 0.00
CA VAL A 859 30.37 -18.55 -1.05
C VAL A 859 31.75 -19.12 -0.71
N ARG A 860 32.12 -19.16 0.58
CA ARG A 860 33.39 -19.77 1.01
C ARG A 860 33.40 -21.29 0.84
N SER A 861 32.32 -22.01 1.16
CA SER A 861 32.26 -23.46 0.95
C SER A 861 32.32 -23.82 -0.55
N LEU A 862 31.59 -23.09 -1.40
CA LEU A 862 31.69 -23.20 -2.86
C LEU A 862 33.12 -22.92 -3.38
N GLN A 863 33.82 -21.95 -2.81
CA GLN A 863 35.19 -21.61 -3.20
C GLN A 863 36.20 -22.67 -2.74
N THR A 864 36.02 -23.28 -1.55
CA THR A 864 36.86 -24.41 -1.08
C THR A 864 36.78 -25.60 -2.04
N LEU A 865 35.63 -25.81 -2.68
CA LEU A 865 35.44 -26.81 -3.74
C LEU A 865 35.94 -26.36 -5.13
N ASN A 866 36.54 -25.17 -5.24
CA ASN A 866 36.94 -24.51 -6.50
C ASN A 866 35.80 -24.40 -7.55
N ASN A 867 34.55 -24.49 -7.11
CA ASN A 867 33.39 -24.67 -8.00
C ASN A 867 32.75 -23.34 -8.45
N ILE A 868 33.40 -22.20 -8.21
CA ILE A 868 32.93 -20.88 -8.67
C ILE A 868 33.70 -20.46 -9.93
N LEU A 869 32.99 -19.99 -10.95
CA LEU A 869 33.56 -19.30 -12.10
C LEU A 869 33.76 -17.81 -11.78
N CYS A 870 32.67 -17.10 -11.47
CA CYS A 870 32.70 -15.69 -11.11
C CYS A 870 31.49 -15.29 -10.25
N VAL A 871 31.61 -14.14 -9.58
CA VAL A 871 30.47 -13.37 -9.06
C VAL A 871 30.12 -12.32 -10.11
N VAL A 872 28.87 -12.26 -10.53
CA VAL A 872 28.32 -11.23 -11.41
C VAL A 872 27.44 -10.30 -10.57
N VAL A 873 27.61 -8.99 -10.73
CA VAL A 873 26.75 -7.96 -10.13
C VAL A 873 26.05 -7.20 -11.25
N ASP A 874 24.74 -7.35 -11.35
CA ASP A 874 23.94 -6.62 -12.32
C ASP A 874 23.53 -5.23 -11.81
N GLU A 875 23.44 -4.27 -12.73
CA GLU A 875 23.36 -2.83 -12.50
C GLU A 875 24.24 -2.32 -11.35
N ALA A 876 25.52 -2.70 -11.40
CA ALA A 876 26.55 -2.39 -10.40
C ALA A 876 26.71 -0.89 -10.09
N HIS A 877 26.27 0.01 -10.98
CA HIS A 877 26.23 1.45 -10.73
C HIS A 877 25.40 1.82 -9.47
N LEU A 878 24.39 1.02 -9.12
CA LEU A 878 23.54 1.22 -7.95
C LEU A 878 24.31 1.17 -6.62
N ILE A 879 25.47 0.51 -6.58
CA ILE A 879 26.39 0.47 -5.43
C ILE A 879 26.93 1.87 -5.07
N LEU A 880 26.97 2.79 -6.04
CA LEU A 880 27.38 4.18 -5.82
C LEU A 880 26.28 5.02 -5.15
N HIS A 881 25.02 4.77 -5.48
CA HIS A 881 23.92 5.69 -5.18
C HIS A 881 23.08 5.32 -3.94
N ASN A 882 22.95 4.04 -3.57
CA ASN A 882 22.12 3.61 -2.43
C ASN A 882 22.81 3.75 -1.06
N PHE A 883 22.88 4.99 -0.57
CA PHE A 883 23.84 5.51 0.40
C PHE A 883 23.69 5.13 1.91
N ARG A 884 22.94 4.07 2.29
CA ARG A 884 22.81 3.69 3.73
C ARG A 884 23.17 2.26 4.10
N ASN A 885 22.86 1.25 3.28
CA ASN A 885 23.14 -0.16 3.65
C ASN A 885 24.39 -0.72 2.93
N VAL A 886 24.64 -0.31 1.68
CA VAL A 886 25.66 -0.94 0.81
C VAL A 886 27.11 -0.72 1.26
N MET A 887 27.39 0.25 2.15
CA MET A 887 28.74 0.50 2.66
C MET A 887 29.32 -0.66 3.50
N LYS A 888 28.49 -1.59 4.01
CA LYS A 888 28.95 -2.82 4.69
C LYS A 888 29.14 -4.01 3.74
N LEU A 889 28.58 -3.92 2.53
CA LEU A 889 28.42 -5.06 1.62
C LEU A 889 29.64 -5.31 0.72
N ALA A 890 30.56 -4.36 0.58
CA ALA A 890 31.76 -4.45 -0.28
C ALA A 890 32.52 -5.78 -0.15
N SER A 891 32.93 -6.13 1.07
CA SER A 891 33.66 -7.36 1.40
C SER A 891 32.76 -8.59 1.60
N ARG A 892 31.43 -8.42 1.49
CA ARG A 892 30.45 -9.52 1.54
C ARG A 892 30.05 -9.99 0.15
N ILE A 893 29.85 -9.08 -0.81
CA ILE A 893 29.61 -9.35 -2.25
C ILE A 893 30.65 -10.34 -2.77
N ARG A 894 31.92 -10.03 -2.51
CA ARG A 894 33.07 -10.88 -2.81
C ARG A 894 33.83 -11.19 -1.50
N PRO A 895 33.53 -12.30 -0.81
CA PRO A 895 34.12 -12.63 0.48
C PRO A 895 35.46 -13.38 0.39
N ALA A 896 35.99 -13.56 -0.83
CA ALA A 896 37.25 -14.21 -1.15
C ALA A 896 37.76 -13.81 -2.57
N SER A 897 38.96 -14.24 -2.98
CA SER A 897 39.55 -13.90 -4.29
C SER A 897 38.94 -14.68 -5.46
N ILE A 898 37.67 -14.39 -5.78
CA ILE A 898 36.89 -14.91 -6.91
C ILE A 898 36.81 -13.83 -8.01
N PRO A 899 36.74 -14.18 -9.31
CA PRO A 899 36.53 -13.17 -10.35
C PRO A 899 35.21 -12.39 -10.18
N LEU A 900 35.23 -11.08 -10.48
CA LEU A 900 34.10 -10.16 -10.29
C LEU A 900 33.75 -9.44 -11.60
N ILE A 901 32.51 -9.64 -12.05
CA ILE A 901 31.96 -9.07 -13.29
C ILE A 901 30.88 -8.04 -12.94
N ALA A 902 31.19 -6.76 -13.11
CA ALA A 902 30.25 -5.66 -12.88
C ALA A 902 29.55 -5.28 -14.20
N LEU A 903 28.22 -5.40 -14.26
CA LEU A 903 27.40 -5.02 -15.42
C LEU A 903 26.66 -3.71 -15.16
N THR A 904 26.51 -2.85 -16.16
CA THR A 904 25.65 -1.66 -16.06
C THR A 904 25.17 -1.18 -17.44
N GLY A 905 23.99 -0.55 -17.50
CA GLY A 905 23.50 0.16 -18.70
C GLY A 905 24.22 1.48 -18.97
N THR A 906 24.47 2.25 -17.91
CA THR A 906 24.96 3.63 -18.00
C THR A 906 25.87 3.94 -16.81
N MET A 907 27.10 4.42 -17.07
CA MET A 907 27.98 4.93 -16.02
C MET A 907 29.04 5.89 -16.58
N PRO A 908 29.15 7.14 -16.10
CA PRO A 908 30.22 8.06 -16.47
C PRO A 908 31.62 7.49 -16.19
N PRO A 909 32.66 7.80 -17.01
CA PRO A 909 34.04 7.37 -16.74
C PRO A 909 34.55 7.81 -15.36
N THR A 910 34.15 9.00 -14.90
CA THR A 910 34.50 9.56 -13.57
C THR A 910 34.01 8.72 -12.39
N GLN A 911 33.00 7.86 -12.58
CA GLN A 911 32.47 7.00 -11.52
C GLN A 911 33.21 5.65 -11.39
N VAL A 912 34.04 5.25 -12.36
CA VAL A 912 34.75 3.96 -12.35
C VAL A 912 35.61 3.79 -11.09
N ALA A 913 36.45 4.78 -10.77
CA ALA A 913 37.33 4.73 -9.59
C ALA A 913 36.54 4.68 -8.26
N SER A 914 35.32 5.25 -8.23
CA SER A 914 34.43 5.14 -7.07
C SER A 914 33.83 3.74 -6.93
N LEU A 915 33.59 3.04 -8.05
CA LEU A 915 33.10 1.66 -8.05
C LEU A 915 34.21 0.67 -7.68
N GLU A 916 35.42 0.85 -8.22
CA GLU A 916 36.63 0.11 -7.83
C GLU A 916 36.88 0.19 -6.31
N SER A 917 36.81 1.41 -5.76
CA SER A 917 36.97 1.65 -4.32
C SER A 917 35.85 1.02 -3.47
N ARG A 918 34.60 0.94 -3.96
CA ARG A 918 33.48 0.31 -3.24
C ARG A 918 33.38 -1.20 -3.40
N LEU A 919 34.01 -1.80 -4.40
CA LEU A 919 34.01 -3.26 -4.64
C LEU A 919 35.34 -3.93 -4.28
N CYS A 920 36.34 -3.16 -3.81
CA CYS A 920 37.71 -3.63 -3.58
C CYS A 920 38.23 -4.42 -4.79
N ALA A 921 38.09 -3.79 -5.97
CA ALA A 921 38.30 -4.39 -7.27
C ALA A 921 39.04 -3.41 -8.19
N LYS A 922 39.78 -3.90 -9.18
CA LYS A 922 40.41 -3.05 -10.21
C LYS A 922 40.02 -3.54 -11.60
N PHE A 923 39.15 -2.81 -12.28
CA PHE A 923 38.39 -3.35 -13.39
C PHE A 923 39.08 -3.19 -14.75
N THR A 924 39.07 -4.27 -15.53
CA THR A 924 39.24 -4.22 -16.99
C THR A 924 37.94 -3.66 -17.58
N VAL A 925 37.98 -2.43 -18.12
CA VAL A 925 36.75 -1.71 -18.52
C VAL A 925 36.43 -1.94 -19.99
N LEU A 926 35.34 -2.65 -20.25
CA LEU A 926 34.67 -2.72 -21.54
C LEU A 926 33.57 -1.66 -21.59
N ARG A 927 33.57 -0.83 -22.64
CA ARG A 927 32.62 0.28 -22.80
C ARG A 927 32.23 0.44 -24.27
N ASP A 928 30.94 0.31 -24.54
CA ASP A 928 30.35 0.73 -25.82
C ASP A 928 29.85 2.19 -25.72
N PRO A 929 29.64 2.88 -26.86
CA PRO A 929 28.90 4.13 -26.88
C PRO A 929 27.50 3.95 -26.29
N THR A 930 27.06 4.88 -25.44
CA THR A 930 25.67 4.94 -24.97
C THR A 930 24.72 5.59 -25.99
N LEU A 931 25.26 6.12 -27.09
CA LEU A 931 24.49 6.65 -28.21
C LEU A 931 23.77 5.50 -28.93
N ARG A 932 22.46 5.62 -29.04
CA ARG A 932 21.57 4.68 -29.74
C ARG A 932 21.20 5.34 -31.08
N PRO A 933 21.78 4.94 -32.24
CA PRO A 933 21.58 5.67 -33.50
C PRO A 933 20.14 5.60 -34.03
N GLU A 934 19.33 4.66 -33.54
CA GLU A 934 17.89 4.59 -33.81
C GLU A 934 17.05 5.58 -32.97
N ILE A 935 17.64 6.21 -31.94
CA ILE A 935 16.98 7.23 -31.12
C ILE A 935 17.34 8.62 -31.68
N ARG A 936 16.37 9.25 -32.35
CA ARG A 936 16.47 10.66 -32.74
C ARG A 936 16.12 11.55 -31.56
N TYR A 937 17.13 12.17 -30.94
CA TYR A 937 16.91 13.24 -29.98
C TYR A 937 16.38 14.48 -30.72
N ILE A 938 15.14 14.86 -30.42
CA ILE A 938 14.53 16.11 -30.91
C ILE A 938 14.45 17.07 -29.73
N SER A 939 15.01 18.26 -29.90
CA SER A 939 14.80 19.38 -28.99
C SER A 939 13.95 20.41 -29.73
N SER A 940 12.64 20.38 -29.53
CA SER A 940 11.76 21.44 -30.01
C SER A 940 11.99 22.70 -29.18
N THR A 941 12.67 23.68 -29.76
CA THR A 941 12.45 25.08 -29.42
C THR A 941 11.19 25.50 -30.15
N GLU A 942 10.05 25.48 -29.47
CA GLU A 942 8.82 26.09 -29.97
C GLU A 942 9.04 27.61 -29.96
N THR A 943 9.27 28.14 -31.17
CA THR A 943 9.09 29.55 -31.50
C THR A 943 7.76 29.64 -32.23
N ASP A 944 6.78 30.29 -31.63
CA ASP A 944 5.44 30.43 -32.21
C ASP A 944 5.45 31.34 -33.44
N ASP A 945 4.84 30.86 -34.55
CA ASP A 945 4.51 31.57 -35.80
C ASP A 945 3.03 31.27 -36.15
#